data_AF-A0A6N3J9A5-F1
#
_entry.id   AF-A0A6N3J9A5-F1
#
_cell.length_a   1.000
_cell.length_b   1.000
_cell.length_c   1.000
_cell.angle_alpha   90.00
_cell.angle_beta   90.00
_cell.angle_gamma   90.00
#
_symmetry.space_group_name_H-M   'P 1'
#
loop_
_entity.id
_entity.type
_entity.pdbx_description
1 polymer ?
#
loop_
_entity_poly.entity_id
_entity_poly.type
_entity_poly.pdbx_seq_one_letter_code
_entity_poly.pdbx_strand_id
1 'polypeptide(L)'
;MSVNAADNMTDMYASLRSNVSMLGQILGDTMRTHLGDSFLEKVEQIRKLAKDSRRGDQAAREQMLELLTALPDEELVPFAKAFNQFLNLANLSEQFHTISRNCDELVCVPDPVEQLLGRMLNGRIDQTKMLDCLKTLDIDLVLTAHPTEISRRTLIQKYAAIVDCLTEQENDQLSDRERQQINLRLRQLIAQIWHTNEIRRERPTPVDEARWGLSTIEESLWHAVPDFLRQLNDQVQQRTGQQLPIDIAPVRFSSWMGGDRDGNPFVTSKVTQEVLDRNRHAAARLFLKDIVLLVGELSMEEANDELKAYTNNNCEPYRHVLRSLRQRLRDTIDYLNARIEGHNPEVDKSSLIWQESDLKVPLEMLYKSLTDCGMRLIANGLLLDILRRLACFGIHMLRLDIRQDASRHSDVLAELTRYLGMGDFNHWDETEKQAFLLRELSNRRPLIPSNWQPSADVAEVLNTCRLIAKHPAKALGSYVISMAGKPSDVLTVLLLLKETGCSHPMRVVPLFETLSDLNNAAACITDLLDIDWYRGYTKGMQEVMIGYSDSAKDAGVMAAAWAQYRAQEQLVAVCKQAGVKLTLFHGRGGSIGRGGGPAHKAILSQPPGSVDGRIRVTEQGEMIRFKFGLPKLAVQSLALYTSAVLEATLLPPPEPKQEWRNCMQRIAEESVGAYRGIVRDEPDFVAYFRAATPEVELGKLPLGSRPAKRRVDGGIESLRAIPWIFAWSQNRLMLPAWLGAGEALQAASERGEMGLLQDMEREWPFFSTRISMLEMVYAKAEPNLARYYETCLVPKDLHHLGETLRQRLDLGIKVVLELTKSDSLMAHTPWNRESVKLRNPYIDPLNFLQTELLARTRKETTETPASEHVQLALMLTIAGVAAGMRNTG
;
A
#
# COMPACT_ATOMS: atom_id res chain seq x y z
N MET A 1 -34.17 -13.26 -24.01
CA MET A 1 -33.36 -12.12 -23.51
C MET A 1 -31.90 -12.50 -23.15
N SER A 2 -31.43 -13.73 -23.38
CA SER A 2 -30.04 -14.16 -23.05
C SER A 2 -29.02 -13.98 -24.19
N VAL A 3 -29.44 -13.64 -25.41
CA VAL A 3 -28.53 -13.53 -26.58
C VAL A 3 -27.91 -12.12 -26.71
N ASN A 4 -28.60 -11.06 -26.27
CA ASN A 4 -28.08 -9.68 -26.39
C ASN A 4 -27.04 -9.28 -25.31
N ALA A 5 -26.91 -10.03 -24.20
CA ALA A 5 -25.95 -9.69 -23.15
C ALA A 5 -24.52 -10.19 -23.47
N ALA A 6 -24.40 -11.26 -24.25
CA ALA A 6 -23.11 -11.80 -24.66
C ALA A 6 -22.43 -10.93 -25.72
N ASP A 7 -23.19 -10.49 -26.75
CA ASP A 7 -22.66 -9.64 -27.82
C ASP A 7 -22.23 -8.25 -27.31
N ASN A 8 -23.00 -7.63 -26.40
CA ASN A 8 -22.62 -6.34 -25.78
C ASN A 8 -21.34 -6.42 -24.92
N MET A 9 -21.08 -7.55 -24.25
CA MET A 9 -19.82 -7.72 -23.49
C MET A 9 -18.58 -7.86 -24.38
N THR A 10 -18.74 -8.33 -25.62
CA THR A 10 -17.62 -8.48 -26.57
C THR A 10 -17.09 -7.14 -27.07
N ASP A 11 -17.95 -6.12 -27.16
CA ASP A 11 -17.59 -4.78 -27.61
C ASP A 11 -16.89 -3.96 -26.50
N MET A 12 -17.35 -4.10 -25.25
CA MET A 12 -16.81 -3.39 -24.07
C MET A 12 -15.29 -3.49 -23.90
N TYR A 13 -14.70 -4.64 -24.22
CA TYR A 13 -13.25 -4.88 -24.08
C TYR A 13 -12.47 -4.77 -25.40
N ALA A 14 -13.11 -4.33 -26.49
CA ALA A 14 -12.46 -4.24 -27.80
C ALA A 14 -11.29 -3.26 -27.81
N SER A 15 -11.47 -2.07 -27.21
CA SER A 15 -10.41 -1.05 -27.08
C SER A 15 -9.20 -1.57 -26.29
N LEU A 16 -9.45 -2.24 -25.16
CA LEU A 16 -8.40 -2.87 -24.36
C LEU A 16 -7.61 -3.90 -25.17
N ARG A 17 -8.31 -4.83 -25.84
CA ARG A 17 -7.68 -5.87 -26.66
C ARG A 17 -6.89 -5.28 -27.83
N SER A 18 -7.41 -4.22 -28.46
CA SER A 18 -6.73 -3.48 -29.52
C SER A 18 -5.41 -2.88 -29.04
N ASN A 19 -5.42 -2.18 -27.90
CA ASN A 19 -4.22 -1.59 -27.30
C ASN A 19 -3.18 -2.66 -26.93
N VAL A 20 -3.61 -3.76 -26.30
CA VAL A 20 -2.71 -4.88 -25.95
C VAL A 20 -2.09 -5.48 -27.22
N SER A 21 -2.88 -5.66 -28.28
CA SER A 21 -2.40 -6.17 -29.56
C SER A 21 -1.40 -5.22 -30.22
N MET A 22 -1.70 -3.91 -30.26
CA MET A 22 -0.83 -2.89 -30.85
C MET A 22 0.52 -2.82 -30.12
N LEU A 23 0.51 -2.69 -28.79
CA LEU A 23 1.75 -2.63 -28.01
C LEU A 23 2.54 -3.94 -28.11
N GLY A 24 1.85 -5.08 -28.13
CA GLY A 24 2.45 -6.39 -28.36
C GLY A 24 3.12 -6.52 -29.73
N GLN A 25 2.49 -6.01 -30.79
CA GLN A 25 3.06 -6.00 -32.13
C GLN A 25 4.31 -5.12 -32.21
N ILE A 26 4.29 -3.93 -31.61
CA ILE A 26 5.45 -3.04 -31.56
C ILE A 26 6.62 -3.70 -30.79
N LEU A 27 6.33 -4.39 -29.69
CA LEU A 27 7.34 -5.15 -28.95
C LEU A 27 7.88 -6.31 -29.80
N GLY A 28 7.01 -7.04 -30.50
CA GLY A 28 7.38 -8.10 -31.44
C GLY A 28 8.33 -7.62 -32.54
N ASP A 29 7.99 -6.50 -33.19
CA ASP A 29 8.82 -5.87 -34.22
C ASP A 29 10.18 -5.42 -33.68
N THR A 30 10.21 -4.93 -32.44
CA THR A 30 11.44 -4.55 -31.74
C THR A 30 12.32 -5.78 -31.47
N MET A 31 11.73 -6.87 -30.98
CA MET A 31 12.46 -8.12 -30.73
C MET A 31 12.98 -8.74 -32.02
N ARG A 32 12.18 -8.75 -33.09
CA ARG A 32 12.58 -9.21 -34.42
C ARG A 32 13.80 -8.45 -34.93
N THR A 33 13.80 -7.12 -34.79
CA THR A 33 14.91 -6.27 -35.23
C THR A 33 16.20 -6.54 -34.42
N HIS A 34 16.08 -6.88 -33.14
CA HIS A 34 17.23 -7.10 -32.26
C HIS A 34 17.79 -8.52 -32.32
N LEU A 35 16.93 -9.54 -32.26
CA LEU A 35 17.30 -10.96 -32.06
C LEU A 35 16.90 -11.86 -33.24
N GLY A 36 16.26 -11.33 -34.28
CA GLY A 36 15.84 -12.06 -35.46
C GLY A 36 14.46 -12.70 -35.36
N ASP A 37 13.96 -13.21 -36.50
CA ASP A 37 12.64 -13.82 -36.62
C ASP A 37 12.48 -15.11 -35.81
N SER A 38 13.53 -15.95 -35.78
CA SER A 38 13.50 -17.24 -35.08
C SER A 38 13.24 -17.08 -33.57
N PHE A 39 13.76 -16.03 -32.94
CA PHE A 39 13.51 -15.74 -31.54
C PHE A 39 12.05 -15.38 -31.29
N LEU A 40 11.46 -14.51 -32.13
CA LEU A 40 10.07 -14.10 -32.01
C LEU A 40 9.12 -15.28 -32.23
N GLU A 41 9.42 -16.15 -33.20
CA GLU A 41 8.65 -17.37 -33.48
C GLU A 41 8.62 -18.30 -32.27
N LYS A 42 9.76 -18.52 -31.60
CA LYS A 42 9.81 -19.30 -30.35
C LYS A 42 8.94 -18.69 -29.25
N VAL A 43 8.99 -17.37 -29.06
CA VAL A 43 8.19 -16.67 -28.05
C VAL A 43 6.69 -16.80 -28.32
N GLU A 44 6.24 -16.60 -29.56
CA GLU A 44 4.83 -16.75 -29.93
C GLU A 44 4.37 -18.22 -29.87
N GLN A 45 5.23 -19.18 -30.23
CA GLN A 45 4.95 -20.61 -30.09
C GLN A 45 4.68 -20.97 -28.62
N ILE A 46 5.56 -20.57 -27.70
CA ILE A 46 5.39 -20.84 -26.26
C ILE A 46 4.15 -20.14 -25.70
N ARG A 47 3.87 -18.90 -26.12
CA ARG A 47 2.64 -18.19 -25.74
C ARG A 47 1.37 -18.94 -26.18
N LYS A 48 1.36 -19.47 -27.41
CA LYS A 48 0.23 -20.27 -27.92
C LYS A 48 0.09 -21.57 -27.13
N LEU A 49 1.17 -22.30 -26.91
CA LEU A 49 1.18 -23.54 -26.15
C LEU A 49 0.73 -23.34 -24.69
N ALA A 50 1.12 -22.23 -24.05
CA ALA A 50 0.65 -21.88 -22.71
C ALA A 50 -0.87 -21.66 -22.67
N LYS A 51 -1.43 -20.99 -23.69
CA LYS A 51 -2.88 -20.76 -23.81
C LYS A 51 -3.65 -22.06 -24.01
N ASP A 52 -3.13 -22.96 -24.85
CA ASP A 52 -3.76 -24.26 -25.13
C ASP A 52 -3.62 -25.22 -23.94
N SER A 53 -2.46 -25.22 -23.28
CA SER A 53 -2.24 -25.96 -22.03
C SER A 53 -3.25 -25.57 -20.94
N ARG A 54 -3.55 -24.27 -20.80
CA ARG A 54 -4.57 -23.79 -19.86
C ARG A 54 -5.99 -24.22 -20.21
N ARG A 55 -6.26 -24.56 -21.47
CA ARG A 55 -7.55 -25.14 -21.91
C ARG A 55 -7.63 -26.65 -21.65
N GLY A 56 -6.60 -27.25 -21.07
CA GLY A 56 -6.54 -28.67 -20.74
C GLY A 56 -5.75 -29.53 -21.74
N ASP A 57 -5.06 -28.92 -22.72
CA ASP A 57 -4.24 -29.67 -23.67
C ASP A 57 -2.91 -30.11 -23.03
N GLN A 58 -2.81 -31.41 -22.71
CA GLN A 58 -1.61 -31.99 -22.13
C GLN A 58 -0.44 -32.07 -23.12
N ALA A 59 -0.70 -32.30 -24.41
CA ALA A 59 0.35 -32.37 -25.42
C ALA A 59 0.99 -31.00 -25.65
N ALA A 60 0.17 -29.94 -25.68
CA ALA A 60 0.67 -28.57 -25.76
C ALA A 60 1.57 -28.22 -24.55
N ARG A 61 1.23 -28.74 -23.37
CA ARG A 61 2.05 -28.59 -22.16
C ARG A 61 3.39 -29.28 -22.32
N GLU A 62 3.42 -30.56 -22.67
CA GLU A 62 4.65 -31.33 -22.83
C GLU A 62 5.57 -30.69 -23.86
N GLN A 63 5.04 -30.27 -25.01
CA GLN A 63 5.79 -29.56 -26.05
C GLN A 63 6.38 -28.23 -25.54
N MET A 64 5.63 -27.46 -24.76
CA MET A 64 6.13 -26.20 -24.18
C MET A 64 7.29 -26.46 -23.21
N LEU A 65 7.21 -27.53 -22.42
CA LEU A 65 8.26 -27.89 -21.47
C LEU A 65 9.54 -28.30 -22.20
N GLU A 66 9.44 -29.12 -23.23
CA GLU A 66 10.58 -29.49 -24.07
C GLU A 66 11.29 -28.25 -24.64
N LEU A 67 10.52 -27.29 -25.16
CA LEU A 67 11.06 -26.04 -25.68
C LEU A 67 11.78 -25.21 -24.61
N LEU A 68 11.19 -25.08 -23.42
CA LEU A 68 11.76 -24.30 -22.32
C LEU A 68 13.02 -24.94 -21.73
N THR A 69 13.02 -26.27 -21.53
CA THR A 69 14.18 -26.99 -21.01
C THR A 69 15.34 -27.02 -22.01
N ALA A 70 15.05 -27.02 -23.31
CA ALA A 70 16.06 -26.95 -24.36
C ALA A 70 16.67 -25.55 -24.57
N LEU A 71 16.19 -24.51 -23.88
CA LEU A 71 16.76 -23.16 -24.02
C LEU A 71 18.20 -23.11 -23.51
N PRO A 72 19.15 -22.60 -24.32
CA PRO A 72 20.51 -22.35 -23.88
C PRO A 72 20.52 -21.18 -22.88
N ASP A 73 21.50 -21.17 -21.98
CA ASP A 73 21.57 -20.20 -20.89
C ASP A 73 21.57 -18.73 -21.36
N GLU A 74 22.16 -18.47 -22.52
CA GLU A 74 22.21 -17.15 -23.16
C GLU A 74 20.84 -16.63 -23.64
N GLU A 75 19.90 -17.53 -23.97
CA GLU A 75 18.54 -17.18 -24.38
C GLU A 75 17.59 -16.97 -23.19
N LEU A 76 17.92 -17.48 -21.99
CA LEU A 76 17.03 -17.43 -20.80
C LEU A 76 16.65 -16.00 -20.41
N VAL A 77 17.61 -15.08 -20.40
CA VAL A 77 17.39 -13.68 -19.99
C VAL A 77 16.54 -12.93 -21.01
N PRO A 78 16.87 -12.91 -22.33
CA PRO A 78 16.00 -12.33 -23.34
C PRO A 78 14.58 -12.91 -23.32
N PHE A 79 14.45 -14.21 -23.07
CA PHE A 79 13.16 -14.89 -23.05
C PHE A 79 12.30 -14.48 -21.85
N ALA A 80 12.86 -14.51 -20.63
CA ALA A 80 12.19 -14.00 -19.44
C ALA A 80 11.79 -12.53 -19.60
N LYS A 81 12.68 -11.73 -20.20
CA LYS A 81 12.45 -10.31 -20.50
C LYS A 81 11.26 -10.09 -21.43
N ALA A 82 11.14 -10.90 -22.49
CA ALA A 82 10.04 -10.79 -23.46
C ALA A 82 8.68 -10.94 -22.78
N PHE A 83 8.47 -12.01 -22.01
CA PHE A 83 7.21 -12.24 -21.30
C PHE A 83 6.94 -11.20 -20.22
N ASN A 84 7.98 -10.75 -19.49
CA ASN A 84 7.83 -9.66 -18.52
C ASN A 84 7.37 -8.36 -19.21
N GLN A 85 7.92 -8.02 -20.37
CA GLN A 85 7.51 -6.82 -21.10
C GLN A 85 6.12 -6.93 -21.72
N PHE A 86 5.75 -8.07 -22.28
CA PHE A 86 4.36 -8.29 -22.70
C PHE A 86 3.38 -8.11 -21.54
N LEU A 87 3.69 -8.66 -20.37
CA LEU A 87 2.86 -8.51 -19.17
C LEU A 87 2.79 -7.05 -18.70
N ASN A 88 3.91 -6.33 -18.68
CA ASN A 88 3.95 -4.92 -18.30
C ASN A 88 3.14 -4.04 -19.26
N LEU A 89 3.21 -4.29 -20.56
CA LEU A 89 2.41 -3.58 -21.56
C LEU A 89 0.92 -3.93 -21.43
N ALA A 90 0.58 -5.20 -21.18
CA ALA A 90 -0.81 -5.61 -20.93
C ALA A 90 -1.39 -4.94 -19.67
N ASN A 91 -0.62 -4.93 -18.58
CA ASN A 91 -0.96 -4.20 -17.35
C ASN A 91 -1.17 -2.70 -17.61
N LEU A 92 -0.33 -2.10 -18.46
CA LEU A 92 -0.44 -0.68 -18.80
C LEU A 92 -1.69 -0.38 -19.65
N SER A 93 -2.01 -1.23 -20.62
CA SER A 93 -3.24 -1.11 -21.40
C SER A 93 -4.48 -1.27 -20.53
N GLU A 94 -4.47 -2.20 -19.57
CA GLU A 94 -5.55 -2.34 -18.59
C GLU A 94 -5.71 -1.08 -17.74
N GLN A 95 -4.61 -0.57 -17.17
CA GLN A 95 -4.62 0.67 -16.38
C GLN A 95 -5.16 1.84 -17.22
N PHE A 96 -4.67 1.99 -18.45
CA PHE A 96 -5.14 3.03 -19.34
C PHE A 96 -6.63 2.90 -19.65
N HIS A 97 -7.13 1.68 -19.91
CA HIS A 97 -8.54 1.44 -20.17
C HIS A 97 -9.43 1.89 -19.01
N THR A 98 -8.99 1.76 -17.75
CA THR A 98 -9.78 2.24 -16.59
C THR A 98 -9.87 3.77 -16.44
N ILE A 99 -9.00 4.51 -17.12
CA ILE A 99 -8.97 5.99 -17.11
C ILE A 99 -9.27 6.61 -18.48
N SER A 100 -9.59 5.76 -19.46
CA SER A 100 -9.91 6.11 -20.84
C SER A 100 -11.19 6.94 -20.88
N ARG A 101 -11.28 7.88 -21.84
CA ARG A 101 -12.52 8.62 -22.10
C ARG A 101 -13.66 7.71 -22.58
N ASN A 102 -13.30 6.59 -23.20
CA ASN A 102 -14.22 5.62 -23.79
C ASN A 102 -14.43 4.41 -22.86
N CYS A 103 -14.07 4.54 -21.58
CA CYS A 103 -14.29 3.49 -20.60
C CYS A 103 -15.78 3.33 -20.29
N ASP A 104 -16.26 2.09 -20.36
CA ASP A 104 -17.64 1.74 -20.03
C ASP A 104 -17.91 1.90 -18.52
N GLU A 105 -19.12 2.35 -18.16
CA GLU A 105 -19.53 2.57 -16.75
C GLU A 105 -19.54 1.27 -15.91
N LEU A 106 -19.57 0.10 -16.56
CA LEU A 106 -19.46 -1.20 -15.92
C LEU A 106 -18.02 -1.58 -15.56
N VAL A 107 -17.02 -0.86 -16.10
CA VAL A 107 -15.59 -1.11 -15.92
C VAL A 107 -14.95 -0.08 -14.99
N CYS A 108 -15.29 1.20 -15.19
CA CYS A 108 -14.87 2.30 -14.33
C CYS A 108 -16.11 3.03 -13.81
N VAL A 109 -16.00 3.66 -12.64
CA VAL A 109 -17.01 4.62 -12.20
C VAL A 109 -16.71 5.92 -12.95
N PRO A 110 -17.52 6.33 -13.96
CA PRO A 110 -17.30 7.60 -14.62
C PRO A 110 -17.57 8.68 -13.59
N ASP A 111 -16.54 9.49 -13.33
CA ASP A 111 -16.51 10.51 -12.28
C ASP A 111 -17.01 10.02 -10.90
N PRO A 112 -16.14 9.35 -10.11
CA PRO A 112 -16.49 8.87 -8.78
C PRO A 112 -16.91 10.00 -7.84
N VAL A 113 -16.41 11.22 -8.05
CA VAL A 113 -16.80 12.40 -7.27
C VAL A 113 -18.27 12.71 -7.57
N GLU A 114 -18.65 12.80 -8.85
CA GLU A 114 -20.03 13.07 -9.25
C GLU A 114 -20.99 11.95 -8.84
N GLN A 115 -20.69 10.68 -9.15
CA GLN A 115 -21.63 9.59 -8.91
C GLN A 115 -21.79 9.19 -7.44
N LEU A 116 -20.71 9.17 -6.66
CA LEU A 116 -20.78 8.74 -5.26
C LEU A 116 -21.25 9.90 -4.38
N LEU A 117 -20.65 11.09 -4.52
CA LEU A 117 -21.06 12.23 -3.72
C LEU A 117 -22.39 12.80 -4.20
N GLY A 118 -22.69 12.77 -5.50
CA GLY A 118 -24.00 13.14 -6.02
C GLY A 118 -25.13 12.25 -5.48
N ARG A 119 -24.91 10.93 -5.35
CA ARG A 119 -25.88 10.03 -4.68
C ARG A 119 -26.10 10.40 -3.22
N MET A 120 -25.04 10.71 -2.48
CA MET A 120 -25.15 11.15 -1.08
C MET A 120 -25.85 12.51 -0.95
N LEU A 121 -25.53 13.45 -1.84
CA LEU A 121 -26.07 14.81 -1.90
C LEU A 121 -27.55 14.85 -2.33
N ASN A 122 -27.98 13.91 -3.17
CA ASN A 122 -29.38 13.75 -3.60
C ASN A 122 -30.18 12.85 -2.65
N GLY A 123 -29.51 12.18 -1.70
CA GLY A 123 -30.10 11.22 -0.78
C GLY A 123 -30.84 11.87 0.40
N ARG A 124 -31.26 11.05 1.36
CA ARG A 124 -31.94 11.49 2.60
C ARG A 124 -30.99 12.07 3.67
N ILE A 125 -29.73 12.35 3.30
CA ILE A 125 -28.71 12.83 4.22
C ILE A 125 -28.84 14.35 4.34
N ASP A 126 -28.82 14.86 5.57
CA ASP A 126 -28.79 16.29 5.86
C ASP A 126 -27.51 16.92 5.28
N GLN A 127 -27.69 17.87 4.36
CA GLN A 127 -26.60 18.56 3.65
C GLN A 127 -25.65 19.26 4.62
N THR A 128 -26.15 19.85 5.70
CA THR A 128 -25.31 20.54 6.69
C THR A 128 -24.43 19.54 7.43
N LYS A 129 -24.98 18.40 7.87
CA LYS A 129 -24.21 17.33 8.50
C LYS A 129 -23.13 16.77 7.58
N MET A 130 -23.46 16.59 6.31
CA MET A 130 -22.50 16.10 5.32
C MET A 130 -21.34 17.10 5.13
N LEU A 131 -21.63 18.40 5.00
CA LEU A 131 -20.59 19.42 4.87
C LEU A 131 -19.72 19.53 6.12
N ASP A 132 -20.29 19.41 7.32
CA ASP A 132 -19.52 19.44 8.56
C ASP A 132 -18.68 18.17 8.75
N CYS A 133 -19.19 17.01 8.32
CA CYS A 133 -18.40 15.79 8.23
C CYS A 133 -17.22 15.98 7.27
N LEU A 134 -17.46 16.50 6.05
CA LEU A 134 -16.43 16.74 5.03
C LEU A 134 -15.31 17.67 5.52
N LYS A 135 -15.64 18.71 6.31
CA LYS A 135 -14.65 19.62 6.92
C LYS A 135 -13.78 18.95 7.99
N THR A 136 -14.27 17.88 8.61
CA THR A 136 -13.62 17.19 9.73
C THR A 136 -13.05 15.82 9.37
N LEU A 137 -13.25 15.37 8.12
CA LEU A 137 -12.66 14.15 7.60
C LEU A 137 -11.13 14.15 7.77
N ASP A 138 -10.61 13.01 8.23
CA ASP A 138 -9.17 12.78 8.37
C ASP A 138 -8.82 11.39 7.84
N ILE A 139 -8.52 11.34 6.53
CA ILE A 139 -8.10 10.12 5.83
C ILE A 139 -6.58 10.21 5.65
N ASP A 140 -5.83 9.35 6.34
CA ASP A 140 -4.37 9.34 6.24
C ASP A 140 -3.89 8.09 5.48
N LEU A 141 -3.33 8.31 4.29
CA LEU A 141 -2.82 7.29 3.40
C LEU A 141 -1.31 7.13 3.62
N VAL A 142 -0.91 6.02 4.24
CA VAL A 142 0.47 5.77 4.63
C VAL A 142 1.20 5.00 3.54
N LEU A 143 2.07 5.70 2.80
CA LEU A 143 2.86 5.14 1.72
C LEU A 143 3.96 4.22 2.26
N THR A 144 4.17 3.09 1.59
CA THR A 144 5.18 2.12 2.01
C THR A 144 6.09 1.66 0.88
N ALA A 145 7.28 1.18 1.26
CA ALA A 145 8.23 0.63 0.30
C ALA A 145 7.63 -0.57 -0.44
N HIS A 146 7.91 -0.64 -1.75
CA HIS A 146 7.52 -1.76 -2.58
C HIS A 146 8.41 -2.98 -2.31
N PRO A 147 7.84 -4.10 -1.83
CA PRO A 147 8.63 -5.23 -1.34
C PRO A 147 9.44 -5.92 -2.44
N THR A 148 8.99 -5.80 -3.70
CA THR A 148 9.52 -6.55 -4.84
C THR A 148 9.88 -5.66 -6.05
N GLU A 149 10.01 -4.34 -5.87
CA GLU A 149 10.25 -3.44 -7.01
C GLU A 149 11.70 -3.54 -7.45
N ILE A 150 11.92 -4.46 -8.38
CA ILE A 150 13.18 -4.59 -9.10
C ILE A 150 13.31 -3.53 -10.21
N SER A 151 12.18 -2.94 -10.66
CA SER A 151 12.18 -2.04 -11.81
C SER A 151 12.84 -0.71 -11.45
N ARG A 152 13.55 -0.16 -12.43
CA ARG A 152 14.19 1.15 -12.31
C ARG A 152 13.16 2.27 -12.52
N ARG A 153 13.37 3.41 -11.86
CA ARG A 153 12.61 4.64 -12.07
C ARG A 153 12.49 5.02 -13.55
N THR A 154 13.55 4.78 -14.32
CA THR A 154 13.59 5.06 -15.76
C THR A 154 12.52 4.32 -16.54
N LEU A 155 12.12 3.11 -16.12
CA LEU A 155 11.04 2.37 -16.76
C LEU A 155 9.67 2.94 -16.39
N ILE A 156 9.47 3.34 -15.13
CA ILE A 156 8.22 3.96 -14.67
C ILE A 156 7.89 5.21 -15.49
N GLN A 157 8.89 6.08 -15.71
CA GLN A 157 8.73 7.28 -16.54
C GLN A 157 8.39 6.96 -18.00
N LYS A 158 8.96 5.87 -18.55
CA LYS A 158 8.62 5.41 -19.90
C LYS A 158 7.20 4.84 -19.97
N TYR A 159 6.74 4.14 -18.93
CA TYR A 159 5.36 3.65 -18.85
C TYR A 159 4.36 4.80 -18.78
N ALA A 160 4.63 5.85 -18.00
CA ALA A 160 3.81 7.05 -17.97
C ALA A 160 3.75 7.71 -19.37
N ALA A 161 4.90 7.86 -20.04
CA ALA A 161 4.94 8.42 -21.40
C ALA A 161 4.19 7.58 -22.44
N ILE A 162 4.13 6.24 -22.29
CA ILE A 162 3.29 5.39 -23.16
C ILE A 162 1.81 5.70 -22.91
N VAL A 163 1.39 5.87 -21.66
CA VAL A 163 0.00 6.24 -21.32
C VAL A 163 -0.37 7.60 -21.88
N ASP A 164 0.55 8.57 -21.87
CA ASP A 164 0.33 9.88 -22.51
C ASP A 164 0.08 9.71 -24.01
N CYS A 165 0.90 8.91 -24.70
CA CYS A 165 0.70 8.60 -26.11
C CYS A 165 -0.63 7.88 -26.40
N LEU A 166 -1.03 6.93 -25.55
CA LEU A 166 -2.34 6.26 -25.67
C LEU A 166 -3.49 7.24 -25.46
N THR A 167 -3.36 8.17 -24.51
CA THR A 167 -4.35 9.21 -24.23
C THR A 167 -4.50 10.16 -25.41
N GLU A 168 -3.38 10.58 -26.02
CA GLU A 168 -3.42 11.42 -27.22
C GLU A 168 -4.11 10.71 -28.39
N GLN A 169 -3.88 9.40 -28.56
CA GLN A 169 -4.51 8.60 -29.63
C GLN A 169 -6.03 8.48 -29.53
N GLU A 170 -6.63 8.71 -28.36
CA GLU A 170 -8.11 8.76 -28.21
C GLU A 170 -8.74 9.97 -28.88
N ASN A 171 -7.95 10.96 -29.31
CA ASN A 171 -8.48 12.09 -30.04
C ASN A 171 -8.78 11.71 -31.49
N ASP A 172 -10.06 11.57 -31.82
CA ASP A 172 -10.53 11.24 -33.17
C ASP A 172 -10.17 12.31 -34.22
N GLN A 173 -9.89 13.54 -33.79
CA GLN A 173 -9.56 14.67 -34.66
C GLN A 173 -8.08 14.76 -35.04
N LEU A 174 -7.23 13.81 -34.63
CA LEU A 174 -5.82 13.80 -35.00
C LEU A 174 -5.63 13.63 -36.52
N SER A 175 -4.78 14.47 -37.10
CA SER A 175 -4.29 14.32 -38.47
C SER A 175 -3.43 13.07 -38.62
N ASP A 176 -3.30 12.57 -39.86
CA ASP A 176 -2.45 11.40 -40.15
C ASP A 176 -1.00 11.60 -39.71
N ARG A 177 -0.48 12.83 -39.84
CA ARG A 177 0.87 13.18 -39.42
C ARG A 177 1.03 13.08 -37.90
N GLU A 178 0.07 13.57 -37.12
CA GLU A 178 0.11 13.47 -35.66
C GLU A 178 -0.01 12.01 -35.21
N ARG A 179 -0.91 11.23 -35.83
CA ARG A 179 -1.04 9.78 -35.55
C ARG A 179 0.27 9.03 -35.82
N GLN A 180 0.95 9.34 -36.94
CA GLN A 180 2.26 8.78 -37.26
C GLN A 180 3.34 9.18 -36.25
N GLN A 181 3.35 10.44 -35.79
CA GLN A 181 4.30 10.90 -34.78
C GLN A 181 4.10 10.20 -33.43
N ILE A 182 2.86 10.02 -32.99
CA ILE A 182 2.56 9.30 -31.75
C ILE A 182 2.94 7.82 -31.89
N ASN A 183 2.64 7.18 -33.02
CA ASN A 183 3.05 5.80 -33.26
C ASN A 183 4.58 5.64 -33.26
N LEU A 184 5.31 6.56 -33.88
CA LEU A 184 6.76 6.58 -33.84
C LEU A 184 7.28 6.73 -32.41
N ARG A 185 6.66 7.61 -31.61
CA ARG A 185 7.03 7.79 -30.21
C ARG A 185 6.78 6.53 -29.37
N LEU A 186 5.66 5.84 -29.56
CA LEU A 186 5.38 4.55 -28.93
C LEU A 186 6.44 3.51 -29.28
N ARG A 187 6.80 3.38 -30.56
CA ARG A 187 7.89 2.50 -31.03
C ARG A 187 9.22 2.83 -30.34
N GLN A 188 9.58 4.10 -30.26
CA GLN A 188 10.80 4.54 -29.57
C GLN A 188 10.79 4.20 -28.08
N LEU A 189 9.66 4.42 -27.39
CA LEU A 189 9.54 4.14 -25.96
C LEU A 189 9.64 2.63 -25.67
N ILE A 190 8.97 1.80 -26.46
CA ILE A 190 9.03 0.34 -26.33
C ILE A 190 10.44 -0.17 -26.64
N ALA A 191 11.09 0.33 -27.70
CA ALA A 191 12.49 0.01 -27.99
C ALA A 191 13.43 0.40 -26.84
N GLN A 192 13.24 1.59 -26.27
CA GLN A 192 14.03 2.02 -25.11
C GLN A 192 13.82 1.10 -23.90
N ILE A 193 12.58 0.68 -23.62
CA ILE A 193 12.29 -0.27 -22.54
C ILE A 193 13.01 -1.60 -22.80
N TRP A 194 12.91 -2.13 -24.02
CA TRP A 194 13.54 -3.37 -24.44
C TRP A 194 15.08 -3.34 -24.35
N HIS A 195 15.72 -2.20 -24.60
CA HIS A 195 17.18 -2.06 -24.49
C HIS A 195 17.65 -1.56 -23.11
N THR A 196 16.73 -1.26 -22.19
CA THR A 196 17.08 -0.86 -20.81
C THR A 196 17.16 -2.09 -19.90
N ASN A 197 18.14 -2.11 -19.01
CA ASN A 197 18.23 -3.12 -17.95
C ASN A 197 17.13 -2.91 -16.91
N GLU A 198 16.30 -3.93 -16.72
CA GLU A 198 15.13 -3.86 -15.84
C GLU A 198 15.51 -3.99 -14.37
N ILE A 199 16.44 -4.90 -14.08
CA ILE A 199 16.79 -5.32 -12.72
C ILE A 199 17.89 -4.43 -12.12
N ARG A 200 17.77 -4.19 -10.82
CA ARG A 200 18.85 -3.63 -9.98
C ARG A 200 19.84 -4.73 -9.64
N ARG A 201 21.13 -4.45 -9.82
CA ARG A 201 22.21 -5.38 -9.40
C ARG A 201 22.40 -5.38 -7.90
N GLU A 202 22.12 -4.24 -7.25
CA GLU A 202 22.32 -4.03 -5.82
C GLU A 202 20.98 -3.83 -5.10
N ARG A 203 20.96 -4.24 -3.83
CA ARG A 203 19.80 -4.06 -2.95
C ARG A 203 19.56 -2.56 -2.72
N PRO A 204 18.32 -2.06 -2.85
CA PRO A 204 18.03 -0.66 -2.60
C PRO A 204 18.31 -0.29 -1.14
N THR A 205 18.83 0.91 -0.92
CA THR A 205 18.93 1.48 0.42
C THR A 205 17.54 1.97 0.87
N PRO A 206 17.27 2.12 2.19
CA PRO A 206 16.02 2.73 2.64
C PRO A 206 15.82 4.16 2.13
N VAL A 207 16.91 4.88 1.83
CA VAL A 207 16.86 6.22 1.21
C VAL A 207 16.36 6.14 -0.22
N ASP A 208 16.77 5.13 -1.00
CA ASP A 208 16.26 4.91 -2.35
C ASP A 208 14.76 4.58 -2.35
N GLU A 209 14.29 3.81 -1.36
CA GLU A 209 12.86 3.53 -1.18
C GLU A 209 12.09 4.84 -0.88
N ALA A 210 12.61 5.69 0.01
CA ALA A 210 11.98 6.98 0.31
C ALA A 210 11.94 7.91 -0.92
N ARG A 211 12.99 7.95 -1.73
CA ARG A 211 13.03 8.71 -2.99
C ARG A 211 11.97 8.24 -3.98
N TRP A 212 11.67 6.94 -4.01
CA TRP A 212 10.62 6.40 -4.86
C TRP A 212 9.24 6.88 -4.41
N GLY A 213 8.94 6.84 -3.11
CA GLY A 213 7.71 7.42 -2.56
C GLY A 213 7.53 8.90 -2.91
N LEU A 214 8.61 9.70 -2.81
CA LEU A 214 8.60 11.11 -3.21
C LEU A 214 8.31 11.30 -4.70
N SER A 215 8.82 10.42 -5.57
CA SER A 215 8.56 10.53 -7.01
C SER A 215 7.08 10.36 -7.36
N THR A 216 6.35 9.48 -6.66
CA THR A 216 4.88 9.37 -6.82
C THR A 216 4.18 10.66 -6.44
N ILE A 217 4.66 11.35 -5.41
CA ILE A 217 4.09 12.64 -5.03
C ILE A 217 4.33 13.68 -6.11
N GLU A 218 5.59 13.83 -6.55
CA GLU A 218 6.01 14.81 -7.54
C GLU A 218 5.33 14.63 -8.90
N GLU A 219 5.22 13.39 -9.38
CA GLU A 219 4.77 13.06 -10.73
C GLU A 219 3.24 12.89 -10.80
N SER A 220 2.56 12.62 -9.68
CA SER A 220 1.11 12.39 -9.65
C SER A 220 0.36 13.18 -8.59
N LEU A 221 0.62 12.94 -7.30
CA LEU A 221 -0.26 13.45 -6.22
C LEU A 221 -0.21 14.98 -6.07
N TRP A 222 0.90 15.63 -6.44
CA TRP A 222 1.03 17.08 -6.46
C TRP A 222 0.02 17.76 -7.40
N HIS A 223 -0.36 17.06 -8.47
CA HIS A 223 -1.36 17.48 -9.44
C HIS A 223 -2.76 16.97 -9.08
N ALA A 224 -2.86 15.70 -8.69
CA ALA A 224 -4.14 15.05 -8.42
C ALA A 224 -4.90 15.62 -7.22
N VAL A 225 -4.21 16.02 -6.15
CA VAL A 225 -4.88 16.52 -4.92
C VAL A 225 -5.67 17.81 -5.20
N PRO A 226 -5.08 18.87 -5.80
CA PRO A 226 -5.84 20.05 -6.17
C PRO A 226 -7.00 19.77 -7.14
N ASP A 227 -6.77 18.92 -8.15
CA ASP A 227 -7.79 18.54 -9.15
C ASP A 227 -8.98 17.84 -8.48
N PHE A 228 -8.71 16.86 -7.61
CA PHE A 228 -9.73 16.20 -6.80
C PHE A 228 -10.52 17.19 -5.95
N LEU A 229 -9.84 18.08 -5.22
CA LEU A 229 -10.51 19.07 -4.37
C LEU A 229 -11.28 20.12 -5.17
N ARG A 230 -10.90 20.39 -6.41
CA ARG A 230 -11.62 21.26 -7.35
C ARG A 230 -12.91 20.60 -7.79
N GLN A 231 -12.85 19.36 -8.27
CA GLN A 231 -14.04 18.57 -8.62
C GLN A 231 -15.01 18.45 -7.43
N LEU A 232 -14.48 18.15 -6.25
CA LEU A 232 -15.26 18.07 -5.01
C LEU A 232 -15.93 19.41 -4.67
N ASN A 233 -15.19 20.52 -4.75
CA ASN A 233 -15.74 21.85 -4.49
C ASN A 233 -16.83 22.22 -5.51
N ASP A 234 -16.62 21.92 -6.79
CA ASP A 234 -17.57 22.25 -7.85
C ASP A 234 -18.90 21.49 -7.65
N GLN A 235 -18.83 20.21 -7.31
CA GLN A 235 -20.02 19.40 -6.98
C GLN A 235 -20.75 19.93 -5.73
N VAL A 236 -20.01 20.33 -4.69
CA VAL A 236 -20.59 20.93 -3.48
C VAL A 236 -21.25 22.27 -3.81
N GLN A 237 -20.58 23.13 -4.58
CA GLN A 237 -21.09 24.45 -4.94
C GLN A 237 -22.33 24.37 -5.83
N GLN A 238 -22.34 23.49 -6.84
CA GLN A 238 -23.48 23.30 -7.74
C GLN A 238 -24.74 22.83 -7.00
N ARG A 239 -24.59 22.01 -5.96
CA ARG A 239 -25.74 21.39 -5.25
C ARG A 239 -26.17 22.15 -3.99
N THR A 240 -25.25 22.82 -3.30
CA THR A 240 -25.51 23.48 -2.01
C THR A 240 -25.38 25.00 -2.06
N GLY A 241 -24.77 25.55 -3.12
CA GLY A 241 -24.41 26.96 -3.22
C GLY A 241 -23.23 27.39 -2.34
N GLN A 242 -22.65 26.49 -1.54
CA GLN A 242 -21.53 26.78 -0.64
C GLN A 242 -20.19 26.39 -1.27
N GLN A 243 -19.12 27.10 -0.92
CA GLN A 243 -17.75 26.69 -1.26
C GLN A 243 -17.08 26.00 -0.07
N LEU A 244 -16.14 25.11 -0.38
CA LEU A 244 -15.32 24.47 0.63
C LEU A 244 -14.26 25.44 1.16
N PRO A 245 -13.82 25.27 2.43
CA PRO A 245 -12.70 26.03 2.98
C PRO A 245 -11.43 25.90 2.12
N ILE A 246 -10.64 26.98 2.07
CA ILE A 246 -9.41 27.03 1.27
C ILE A 246 -8.34 26.06 1.78
N ASP A 247 -8.38 25.72 3.06
CA ASP A 247 -7.45 24.83 3.74
C ASP A 247 -8.02 23.42 3.96
N ILE A 248 -9.09 23.06 3.24
CA ILE A 248 -9.67 21.73 3.33
C ILE A 248 -8.66 20.67 2.85
N ALA A 249 -8.45 19.64 3.68
CA ALA A 249 -7.58 18.51 3.39
C ALA A 249 -8.18 17.24 4.01
N PRO A 250 -9.21 16.65 3.38
CA PRO A 250 -9.85 15.44 3.89
C PRO A 250 -8.92 14.22 3.76
N VAL A 251 -7.96 14.28 2.84
CA VAL A 251 -6.92 13.27 2.64
C VAL A 251 -5.54 13.86 2.92
N ARG A 252 -4.71 13.10 3.64
CA ARG A 252 -3.32 13.39 3.98
C ARG A 252 -2.44 12.19 3.68
N PHE A 253 -1.14 12.42 3.60
CA PHE A 253 -0.17 11.38 3.30
C PHE A 253 0.92 11.29 4.36
N SER A 254 1.19 10.05 4.75
CA SER A 254 2.28 9.66 5.63
C SER A 254 3.17 8.64 4.95
N SER A 255 4.31 8.29 5.55
CA SER A 255 5.26 7.34 5.00
C SER A 255 5.89 6.46 6.06
N TRP A 256 6.16 5.20 5.72
CA TRP A 256 7.02 4.29 6.49
C TRP A 256 8.47 4.26 5.98
N MET A 257 8.72 4.75 4.77
CA MET A 257 10.03 4.66 4.12
C MET A 257 11.04 5.53 4.87
N GLY A 258 12.05 4.91 5.49
CA GLY A 258 13.04 5.60 6.32
C GLY A 258 12.69 5.71 7.81
N GLY A 259 11.49 5.26 8.22
CA GLY A 259 11.02 5.34 9.61
C GLY A 259 10.70 3.98 10.24
N ASP A 260 10.17 3.04 9.45
CA ASP A 260 9.89 1.67 9.88
C ASP A 260 11.18 0.81 9.88
N ARG A 261 11.64 0.53 11.10
CA ARG A 261 12.88 -0.20 11.41
C ARG A 261 12.62 -1.58 12.01
N ASP A 262 11.38 -2.05 12.01
CA ASP A 262 10.99 -3.36 12.55
C ASP A 262 11.76 -4.51 11.86
N GLY A 263 12.76 -5.01 12.59
CA GLY A 263 13.82 -5.90 12.15
C GLY A 263 14.46 -5.52 10.81
N ASN A 264 14.59 -4.22 10.54
CA ASN A 264 15.41 -3.69 9.46
C ASN A 264 16.58 -2.89 10.05
N PRO A 265 17.75 -3.50 10.25
CA PRO A 265 18.90 -2.82 10.86
C PRO A 265 19.46 -1.68 9.98
N PHE A 266 19.12 -1.65 8.69
CA PHE A 266 19.57 -0.59 7.78
C PHE A 266 18.81 0.73 7.98
N VAL A 267 17.67 0.73 8.69
CA VAL A 267 16.94 1.95 9.03
C VAL A 267 17.43 2.47 10.38
N THR A 268 18.50 3.23 10.33
CA THR A 268 19.08 3.90 11.51
C THR A 268 18.51 5.30 11.69
N SER A 269 18.71 5.88 12.87
CA SER A 269 18.41 7.27 13.22
C SER A 269 19.02 8.27 12.23
N LYS A 270 20.21 7.97 11.68
CA LYS A 270 20.85 8.78 10.62
C LYS A 270 20.08 8.72 9.30
N VAL A 271 19.66 7.52 8.88
CA VAL A 271 18.84 7.33 7.69
C VAL A 271 17.49 8.05 7.83
N THR A 272 16.86 7.95 9.00
CA THR A 272 15.61 8.68 9.29
C THR A 272 15.82 10.20 9.19
N GLN A 273 16.94 10.74 9.72
CA GLN A 273 17.28 12.16 9.59
C GLN A 273 17.42 12.58 8.13
N GLU A 274 18.17 11.80 7.33
CA GLU A 274 18.37 12.09 5.91
C GLU A 274 17.06 12.08 5.14
N VAL A 275 16.17 11.11 5.40
CA VAL A 275 14.85 11.05 4.76
C VAL A 275 13.99 12.27 5.13
N LEU A 276 13.98 12.69 6.40
CA LEU A 276 13.27 13.89 6.82
C LEU A 276 13.78 15.15 6.10
N ASP A 277 15.10 15.27 5.94
CA ASP A 277 15.72 16.41 5.23
C ASP A 277 15.39 16.37 3.72
N ARG A 278 15.43 15.19 3.09
CA ARG A 278 15.02 14.99 1.69
C ARG A 278 13.55 15.30 1.46
N ASN A 279 12.66 14.94 2.38
CA ASN A 279 11.24 15.27 2.29
C ASN A 279 11.02 16.79 2.34
N ARG A 280 11.69 17.50 3.26
CA ARG A 280 11.65 18.97 3.30
C ARG A 280 12.22 19.60 2.03
N HIS A 281 13.30 19.02 1.49
CA HIS A 281 13.93 19.51 0.27
C HIS A 281 12.99 19.37 -0.93
N ALA A 282 12.33 18.22 -1.06
CA ALA A 282 11.32 17.99 -2.11
C ALA A 282 10.15 18.98 -1.99
N ALA A 283 9.65 19.23 -0.77
CA ALA A 283 8.61 20.25 -0.53
C ALA A 283 9.06 21.64 -0.98
N ALA A 284 10.21 22.10 -0.53
CA ALA A 284 10.72 23.42 -0.90
C ALA A 284 10.91 23.57 -2.41
N ARG A 285 11.41 22.54 -3.10
CA ARG A 285 11.58 22.54 -4.56
C ARG A 285 10.25 22.60 -5.32
N LEU A 286 9.25 21.83 -4.89
CA LEU A 286 7.94 21.82 -5.53
C LEU A 286 7.19 23.14 -5.29
N PHE A 287 7.18 23.66 -4.06
CA PHE A 287 6.64 24.99 -3.79
C PHE A 287 7.39 26.09 -4.54
N LEU A 288 8.71 25.99 -4.69
CA LEU A 288 9.47 26.96 -5.49
C LEU A 288 8.99 26.99 -6.95
N LYS A 289 8.74 25.82 -7.56
CA LYS A 289 8.19 25.72 -8.92
C LYS A 289 6.83 26.42 -9.01
N ASP A 290 5.93 26.15 -8.06
CA ASP A 290 4.60 26.74 -8.02
C ASP A 290 4.65 28.27 -7.80
N ILE A 291 5.47 28.74 -6.86
CA ILE A 291 5.64 30.17 -6.60
C ILE A 291 6.25 30.89 -7.80
N VAL A 292 7.19 30.27 -8.53
CA VAL A 292 7.75 30.85 -9.77
C VAL A 292 6.67 31.06 -10.83
N LEU A 293 5.76 30.11 -11.00
CA LEU A 293 4.61 30.27 -11.90
C LEU A 293 3.69 31.42 -11.42
N LEU A 294 3.39 31.44 -10.12
CA LEU A 294 2.50 32.45 -9.53
C LEU A 294 3.07 33.88 -9.64
N VAL A 295 4.40 34.05 -9.54
CA VAL A 295 5.08 35.34 -9.80
C VAL A 295 4.82 35.83 -11.23
N GLY A 296 4.76 34.91 -12.20
CA GLY A 296 4.44 35.21 -13.59
C GLY A 296 3.02 35.74 -13.75
N GLU A 297 2.05 35.09 -13.10
CA GLU A 297 0.62 35.35 -13.30
C GLU A 297 0.04 36.49 -12.44
N LEU A 298 0.42 36.61 -11.15
CA LEU A 298 -0.19 37.60 -10.24
C LEU A 298 0.41 38.99 -10.39
N SER A 299 0.18 39.62 -11.54
CA SER A 299 0.68 40.94 -11.92
C SER A 299 -0.22 42.12 -11.52
N MET A 300 -1.31 41.85 -10.79
CA MET A 300 -2.35 42.83 -10.50
C MET A 300 -1.83 43.94 -9.58
N GLU A 301 -2.22 45.18 -9.87
CA GLU A 301 -1.90 46.36 -9.06
C GLU A 301 -2.90 46.55 -7.91
N GLU A 302 -4.18 46.25 -8.18
CA GLU A 302 -5.26 46.46 -7.22
C GLU A 302 -5.17 45.46 -6.05
N ALA A 303 -5.10 45.99 -4.83
CA ALA A 303 -4.98 45.23 -3.59
C ALA A 303 -5.77 45.90 -2.46
N ASN A 304 -6.15 45.09 -1.46
CA ASN A 304 -6.78 45.60 -0.25
C ASN A 304 -5.77 46.36 0.63
N ASP A 305 -6.27 47.10 1.62
CA ASP A 305 -5.44 47.97 2.46
C ASP A 305 -4.39 47.17 3.26
N GLU A 306 -4.72 45.94 3.67
CA GLU A 306 -3.81 45.05 4.38
C GLU A 306 -2.57 44.71 3.55
N LEU A 307 -2.75 44.28 2.30
CA LEU A 307 -1.63 43.94 1.42
C LEU A 307 -0.86 45.17 0.94
N LYS A 308 -1.54 46.30 0.72
CA LYS A 308 -0.88 47.58 0.42
C LYS A 308 0.02 48.04 1.56
N ALA A 309 -0.46 47.96 2.80
CA ALA A 309 0.34 48.30 3.97
C ALA A 309 1.54 47.35 4.13
N TYR A 310 1.33 46.04 3.99
CA TYR A 310 2.40 45.03 4.09
C TYR A 310 3.53 45.26 3.07
N THR A 311 3.20 45.75 1.88
CA THR A 311 4.16 45.94 0.78
C THR A 311 4.69 47.37 0.66
N ASN A 312 4.35 48.26 1.61
CA ASN A 312 4.65 49.69 1.57
C ASN A 312 4.16 50.38 0.28
N ASN A 313 2.92 50.08 -0.13
CA ASN A 313 2.29 50.61 -1.35
C ASN A 313 3.08 50.33 -2.64
N ASN A 314 3.65 49.14 -2.76
CA ASN A 314 4.32 48.72 -3.99
C ASN A 314 3.33 48.65 -5.17
N CYS A 315 3.75 49.03 -6.38
CA CYS A 315 2.91 48.96 -7.59
C CYS A 315 2.57 47.51 -8.00
N GLU A 316 3.37 46.52 -7.60
CA GLU A 316 3.11 45.10 -7.84
C GLU A 316 3.01 44.34 -6.49
N PRO A 317 1.96 44.59 -5.67
CA PRO A 317 1.93 44.12 -4.28
C PRO A 317 2.01 42.58 -4.17
N TYR A 318 1.29 41.84 -5.01
CA TYR A 318 1.34 40.37 -5.01
C TYR A 318 2.73 39.83 -5.40
N ARG A 319 3.32 40.36 -6.49
CA ARG A 319 4.67 39.94 -6.92
C ARG A 319 5.73 40.27 -5.88
N HIS A 320 5.59 41.38 -5.16
CA HIS A 320 6.52 41.75 -4.10
C HIS A 320 6.63 40.65 -3.04
N VAL A 321 5.47 40.19 -2.51
CA VAL A 321 5.41 39.09 -1.54
C VAL A 321 5.96 37.79 -2.13
N LEU A 322 5.54 37.43 -3.35
CA LEU A 322 5.95 36.18 -3.98
C LEU A 322 7.45 36.13 -4.32
N ARG A 323 8.07 37.25 -4.71
CA ARG A 323 9.52 37.35 -4.94
C ARG A 323 10.30 37.08 -3.65
N SER A 324 9.80 37.57 -2.51
CA SER A 324 10.39 37.27 -1.19
C SER A 324 10.26 35.79 -0.85
N LEU A 325 9.07 35.19 -0.99
CA LEU A 325 8.87 33.75 -0.77
C LEU A 325 9.76 32.89 -1.66
N ARG A 326 9.89 33.26 -2.94
CA ARG A 326 10.78 32.60 -3.90
C ARG A 326 12.23 32.59 -3.42
N GLN A 327 12.71 33.69 -2.84
CA GLN A 327 14.08 33.76 -2.32
C GLN A 327 14.23 32.88 -1.07
N ARG A 328 13.32 32.99 -0.10
CA ARG A 328 13.33 32.16 1.13
C ARG A 328 13.29 30.66 0.81
N LEU A 329 12.53 30.26 -0.22
CA LEU A 329 12.49 28.87 -0.69
C LEU A 329 13.82 28.42 -1.30
N ARG A 330 14.52 29.28 -2.06
CA ARG A 330 15.88 28.99 -2.57
C ARG A 330 16.87 28.82 -1.43
N ASP A 331 16.87 29.75 -0.47
CA ASP A 331 17.75 29.68 0.69
C ASP A 331 17.49 28.40 1.52
N THR A 332 16.23 27.98 1.61
CA THR A 332 15.83 26.71 2.26
C THR A 332 16.36 25.49 1.52
N ILE A 333 16.32 25.50 0.19
CA ILE A 333 16.87 24.43 -0.64
C ILE A 333 18.38 24.34 -0.47
N ASP A 334 19.09 25.47 -0.50
CA ASP A 334 20.55 25.52 -0.34
C ASP A 334 20.98 25.03 1.06
N TYR A 335 20.26 25.46 2.10
CA TYR A 335 20.45 24.94 3.46
C TYR A 335 20.27 23.42 3.54
N LEU A 336 19.22 22.88 2.93
CA LEU A 336 18.93 21.44 2.96
C LEU A 336 19.91 20.63 2.12
N ASN A 337 20.39 21.16 0.98
CA ASN A 337 21.44 20.53 0.18
C ASN A 337 22.72 20.35 1.00
N ALA A 338 23.18 21.41 1.67
CA ALA A 338 24.34 21.33 2.56
C ALA A 338 24.14 20.28 3.67
N ARG A 339 22.94 20.20 4.26
CA ARG A 339 22.63 19.16 5.27
C ARG A 339 22.64 17.73 4.73
N ILE A 340 22.10 17.52 3.54
CA ILE A 340 22.09 16.21 2.87
C ILE A 340 23.52 15.80 2.49
N GLU A 341 24.40 16.75 2.17
CA GLU A 341 25.84 16.54 1.93
C GLU A 341 26.64 16.29 3.22
N GLY A 342 26.00 16.37 4.39
CA GLY A 342 26.61 16.11 5.69
C GLY A 342 27.18 17.34 6.39
N HIS A 343 26.95 18.55 5.85
CA HIS A 343 27.34 19.80 6.50
C HIS A 343 26.26 20.28 7.48
N ASN A 344 26.64 21.09 8.47
CA ASN A 344 25.71 21.73 9.40
C ASN A 344 25.86 23.26 9.30
N PRO A 345 25.30 23.90 8.25
CA PRO A 345 25.43 25.34 8.07
C PRO A 345 24.70 26.10 9.19
N GLU A 346 25.36 27.12 9.73
CA GLU A 346 24.73 28.10 10.62
C GLU A 346 23.98 29.14 9.76
N VAL A 347 22.66 29.15 9.88
CA VAL A 347 21.76 30.08 9.17
C VAL A 347 20.72 30.60 10.15
N ASP A 348 20.37 31.87 10.01
CA ASP A 348 19.20 32.42 10.68
C ASP A 348 17.93 31.75 10.11
N LYS A 349 17.22 31.02 10.96
CA LYS A 349 15.99 30.30 10.57
C LYS A 349 14.89 31.26 10.07
N SER A 350 14.95 32.55 10.41
CA SER A 350 13.99 33.55 9.94
C SER A 350 14.07 33.80 8.43
N SER A 351 15.25 33.60 7.81
CA SER A 351 15.44 33.73 6.36
C SER A 351 14.92 32.52 5.58
N LEU A 352 14.66 31.40 6.26
CA LEU A 352 14.19 30.15 5.64
C LEU A 352 12.67 30.03 5.71
N ILE A 353 12.13 29.09 4.94
CA ILE A 353 10.80 28.50 5.18
C ILE A 353 10.98 27.41 6.24
N TRP A 354 10.77 27.79 7.49
CA TRP A 354 11.04 26.92 8.64
C TRP A 354 9.79 26.36 9.29
N GLN A 355 8.70 27.14 9.29
CA GLN A 355 7.38 26.79 9.79
C GLN A 355 6.35 26.87 8.66
N GLU A 356 5.24 26.15 8.80
CA GLU A 356 4.16 26.17 7.80
C GLU A 356 3.55 27.57 7.62
N SER A 357 3.51 28.37 8.70
CA SER A 357 3.05 29.77 8.68
C SER A 357 3.89 30.67 7.77
N ASP A 358 5.15 30.32 7.51
CA ASP A 358 6.04 31.10 6.63
C ASP A 358 5.54 31.13 5.18
N LEU A 359 4.79 30.10 4.75
CA LEU A 359 4.10 30.07 3.46
C LEU A 359 2.61 30.40 3.62
N LYS A 360 1.94 29.82 4.62
CA LYS A 360 0.47 29.90 4.76
C LYS A 360 -0.01 31.35 4.88
N VAL A 361 0.52 32.10 5.84
CA VAL A 361 0.05 33.45 6.16
C VAL A 361 0.17 34.41 4.96
N PRO A 362 1.34 34.52 4.29
CA PRO A 362 1.43 35.37 3.11
C PRO A 362 0.50 34.93 1.98
N LEU A 363 0.37 33.62 1.70
CA LEU A 363 -0.48 33.14 0.62
C LEU A 363 -1.98 33.38 0.89
N GLU A 364 -2.43 33.21 2.14
CA GLU A 364 -3.80 33.53 2.55
C GLU A 364 -4.09 35.03 2.45
N MET A 365 -3.12 35.89 2.80
CA MET A 365 -3.23 37.34 2.61
C MET A 365 -3.40 37.71 1.13
N LEU A 366 -2.64 37.07 0.22
CA LEU A 366 -2.82 37.26 -1.22
C LEU A 366 -4.22 36.80 -1.68
N TYR A 367 -4.68 35.66 -1.19
CA TYR A 367 -6.00 35.11 -1.54
C TYR A 367 -7.14 36.02 -1.08
N LYS A 368 -7.04 36.53 0.15
CA LYS A 368 -7.98 37.49 0.73
C LYS A 368 -8.00 38.78 -0.08
N SER A 369 -6.85 39.37 -0.38
CA SER A 369 -6.77 40.60 -1.18
C SER A 369 -7.38 40.44 -2.58
N LEU A 370 -7.09 39.33 -3.28
CA LEU A 370 -7.72 39.04 -4.58
C LEU A 370 -9.24 38.94 -4.45
N THR A 371 -9.74 38.30 -3.38
CA THR A 371 -11.18 38.15 -3.16
C THR A 371 -11.86 39.47 -2.83
N ASP A 372 -11.26 40.28 -1.96
CA ASP A 372 -11.77 41.60 -1.55
C ASP A 372 -11.84 42.57 -2.74
N CYS A 373 -10.88 42.50 -3.67
CA CYS A 373 -10.85 43.29 -4.90
C CYS A 373 -11.66 42.68 -6.07
N GLY A 374 -12.55 41.71 -5.80
CA GLY A 374 -13.41 41.12 -6.83
C GLY A 374 -12.73 40.17 -7.83
N MET A 375 -11.45 39.83 -7.61
CA MET A 375 -10.63 38.94 -8.45
C MET A 375 -10.72 37.47 -8.02
N ARG A 376 -11.90 37.02 -7.58
CA ARG A 376 -12.11 35.66 -7.06
C ARG A 376 -11.78 34.56 -8.07
N LEU A 377 -12.01 34.80 -9.36
CA LEU A 377 -11.66 33.86 -10.43
C LEU A 377 -10.15 33.56 -10.43
N ILE A 378 -9.32 34.58 -10.17
CA ILE A 378 -7.86 34.47 -10.10
C ILE A 378 -7.44 33.78 -8.79
N ALA A 379 -8.05 34.17 -7.66
CA ALA A 379 -7.79 33.57 -6.36
C ALA A 379 -8.05 32.05 -6.36
N ASN A 380 -9.12 31.61 -7.03
CA ASN A 380 -9.52 30.21 -7.17
C ASN A 380 -8.76 29.43 -8.26
N GLY A 381 -7.73 30.02 -8.87
CA GLY A 381 -6.82 29.38 -9.82
C GLY A 381 -5.64 28.69 -9.13
N LEU A 382 -4.43 29.00 -9.57
CA LEU A 382 -3.18 28.41 -9.06
C LEU A 382 -2.94 28.70 -7.57
N LEU A 383 -3.35 29.87 -7.07
CA LEU A 383 -3.15 30.22 -5.66
C LEU A 383 -3.90 29.26 -4.73
N LEU A 384 -5.15 28.94 -5.04
CA LEU A 384 -5.93 27.97 -4.29
C LEU A 384 -5.32 26.56 -4.36
N ASP A 385 -4.75 26.17 -5.50
CA ASP A 385 -4.05 24.88 -5.62
C ASP A 385 -2.84 24.80 -4.68
N ILE A 386 -2.07 25.89 -4.56
CA ILE A 386 -0.92 25.97 -3.66
C ILE A 386 -1.37 25.90 -2.19
N LEU A 387 -2.44 26.62 -1.83
CA LEU A 387 -3.00 26.58 -0.47
C LEU A 387 -3.48 25.16 -0.11
N ARG A 388 -4.13 24.47 -1.03
CA ARG A 388 -4.57 23.07 -0.86
C ARG A 388 -3.39 22.09 -0.77
N ARG A 389 -2.34 22.28 -1.58
CA ARG A 389 -1.08 21.52 -1.45
C ARG A 389 -0.45 21.74 -0.09
N LEU A 390 -0.42 22.97 0.41
CA LEU A 390 0.12 23.28 1.73
C LEU A 390 -0.71 22.63 2.85
N ALA A 391 -2.04 22.63 2.75
CA ALA A 391 -2.92 21.98 3.72
C ALA A 391 -2.76 20.44 3.74
N CYS A 392 -2.52 19.82 2.58
CA CYS A 392 -2.34 18.38 2.43
C CYS A 392 -0.92 17.90 2.82
N PHE A 393 0.11 18.51 2.24
CA PHE A 393 1.50 18.04 2.33
C PHE A 393 2.35 18.80 3.36
N GLY A 394 1.99 20.05 3.66
CA GLY A 394 2.79 20.94 4.49
C GLY A 394 4.22 21.16 3.95
N ILE A 395 5.10 21.69 4.79
CA ILE A 395 6.52 21.91 4.44
C ILE A 395 7.41 20.66 4.66
N HIS A 396 6.80 19.56 5.10
CA HIS A 396 7.48 18.29 5.37
C HIS A 396 7.17 17.22 4.31
N MET A 397 6.35 17.52 3.30
CA MET A 397 5.88 16.62 2.24
C MET A 397 5.06 15.41 2.72
N LEU A 398 5.66 14.56 3.55
CA LEU A 398 5.08 13.35 4.12
C LEU A 398 5.39 13.32 5.61
N ARG A 399 4.39 12.98 6.44
CA ARG A 399 4.63 12.69 7.86
C ARG A 399 5.32 11.34 7.97
N LEU A 400 6.42 11.25 8.70
CA LEU A 400 7.17 10.01 8.83
C LEU A 400 6.73 9.23 10.08
N ASP A 401 6.23 8.01 9.89
CA ASP A 401 5.97 7.09 10.99
C ASP A 401 7.26 6.42 11.46
N ILE A 402 7.38 6.24 12.76
CA ILE A 402 8.43 5.43 13.37
C ILE A 402 7.81 4.13 13.83
N ARG A 403 8.38 2.99 13.44
CA ARG A 403 7.89 1.67 13.88
C ARG A 403 9.02 0.82 14.44
N GLN A 404 8.85 0.27 15.63
CA GLN A 404 9.83 -0.60 16.29
C GLN A 404 9.12 -1.71 17.09
N ASP A 405 9.77 -2.86 17.25
CA ASP A 405 9.27 -4.00 18.02
C ASP A 405 9.33 -3.76 19.54
N ALA A 406 8.26 -4.12 20.26
CA ALA A 406 8.12 -3.94 21.71
C ALA A 406 9.29 -4.49 22.53
N SER A 407 9.87 -5.62 22.09
CA SER A 407 11.03 -6.24 22.77
C SER A 407 12.24 -5.32 22.80
N ARG A 408 12.46 -4.54 21.74
CA ARG A 408 13.59 -3.60 21.65
C ARG A 408 13.47 -2.47 22.66
N HIS A 409 12.26 -2.04 23.00
CA HIS A 409 12.05 -1.03 24.05
C HIS A 409 12.24 -1.62 25.43
N SER A 410 11.73 -2.84 25.65
CA SER A 410 11.92 -3.58 26.90
C SER A 410 13.40 -3.82 27.19
N ASP A 411 14.20 -4.15 26.16
CA ASP A 411 15.65 -4.33 26.28
C ASP A 411 16.38 -3.07 26.73
N VAL A 412 15.93 -1.87 26.30
CA VAL A 412 16.48 -0.60 26.78
C VAL A 412 16.26 -0.44 28.28
N LEU A 413 15.04 -0.69 28.77
CA LEU A 413 14.74 -0.58 30.19
C LEU A 413 15.41 -1.69 31.01
N ALA A 414 15.52 -2.90 30.46
CA ALA A 414 16.22 -4.00 31.11
C ALA A 414 17.71 -3.69 31.29
N GLU A 415 18.37 -3.19 30.25
CA GLU A 415 19.78 -2.79 30.33
C GLU A 415 19.98 -1.60 31.29
N LEU A 416 19.09 -0.62 31.23
CA LEU A 416 19.13 0.56 32.10
C LEU A 416 18.89 0.22 33.58
N THR A 417 17.88 -0.58 33.89
CA THR A 417 17.55 -0.98 35.27
C THR A 417 18.65 -1.84 35.89
N ARG A 418 19.28 -2.73 35.11
CA ARG A 418 20.47 -3.48 35.57
C ARG A 418 21.64 -2.55 35.86
N TYR A 419 21.90 -1.59 34.98
CA TYR A 419 22.96 -0.60 35.18
C TYR A 419 22.75 0.25 36.44
N LEU A 420 21.49 0.61 36.73
CA LEU A 420 21.11 1.38 37.92
C LEU A 420 21.02 0.55 39.20
N GLY A 421 21.24 -0.77 39.13
CA GLY A 421 21.11 -1.67 40.28
C GLY A 421 19.66 -1.86 40.77
N MET A 422 18.68 -1.66 39.90
CA MET A 422 17.25 -1.76 40.22
C MET A 422 16.64 -3.15 39.92
N GLY A 423 17.43 -4.07 39.37
CA GLY A 423 16.97 -5.38 38.90
C GLY A 423 16.91 -5.44 37.37
N ASP A 424 16.12 -6.37 36.85
CA ASP A 424 15.96 -6.57 35.41
C ASP A 424 14.50 -6.41 35.01
N PHE A 425 14.19 -5.31 34.32
CA PHE A 425 12.86 -4.99 33.82
C PHE A 425 12.20 -6.16 33.05
N ASN A 426 12.97 -6.98 32.31
CA ASN A 426 12.39 -8.09 31.54
C ASN A 426 11.89 -9.24 32.42
N HIS A 427 12.35 -9.34 33.67
CA HIS A 427 11.94 -10.36 34.63
C HIS A 427 10.78 -9.91 35.54
N TRP A 428 10.38 -8.64 35.48
CA TRP A 428 9.24 -8.11 36.24
C TRP A 428 7.91 -8.56 35.63
N ASP A 429 6.91 -8.72 36.49
CA ASP A 429 5.54 -8.92 36.05
C ASP A 429 4.92 -7.63 35.49
N GLU A 430 3.72 -7.73 34.90
CA GLU A 430 3.08 -6.59 34.25
C GLU A 430 2.72 -5.47 35.24
N THR A 431 2.33 -5.82 36.47
CA THR A 431 1.97 -4.85 37.50
C THR A 431 3.20 -4.11 38.00
N GLU A 432 4.30 -4.81 38.24
CA GLU A 432 5.61 -4.25 38.60
C GLU A 432 6.12 -3.30 37.51
N LYS A 433 6.02 -3.70 36.23
CA LYS A 433 6.39 -2.85 35.09
C LYS A 433 5.57 -1.57 35.07
N GLN A 434 4.24 -1.66 35.12
CA GLN A 434 3.37 -0.48 35.12
C GLN A 434 3.66 0.44 36.32
N ALA A 435 3.83 -0.11 37.52
CA ALA A 435 4.13 0.68 38.72
C ALA A 435 5.45 1.45 38.58
N PHE A 436 6.51 0.81 38.07
CA PHE A 436 7.78 1.48 37.76
C PHE A 436 7.60 2.57 36.71
N LEU A 437 6.99 2.25 35.58
CA LEU A 437 6.81 3.16 34.46
C LEU A 437 6.03 4.41 34.86
N LEU A 438 4.92 4.26 35.59
CA LEU A 438 4.09 5.38 36.02
C LEU A 438 4.80 6.26 37.04
N ARG A 439 5.58 5.66 37.95
CA ARG A 439 6.43 6.40 38.88
C ARG A 439 7.43 7.25 38.13
N GLU A 440 8.17 6.67 37.19
CA GLU A 440 9.19 7.40 36.43
C GLU A 440 8.60 8.39 35.43
N LEU A 441 7.43 8.11 34.83
CA LEU A 441 6.69 9.05 33.99
C LEU A 441 6.24 10.30 34.75
N SER A 442 5.94 10.17 36.04
CA SER A 442 5.58 11.30 36.92
C SER A 442 6.79 12.00 37.53
N ASN A 443 7.95 11.32 37.57
CA ASN A 443 9.19 11.82 38.18
C ASN A 443 9.82 12.95 37.36
N ARG A 444 10.34 14.00 38.00
CA ARG A 444 11.04 15.10 37.28
C ARG A 444 12.55 14.87 37.16
N ARG A 445 13.10 13.93 37.94
CA ARG A 445 14.51 13.57 37.87
C ARG A 445 14.76 12.75 36.58
N PRO A 446 15.83 13.04 35.81
CA PRO A 446 16.22 12.20 34.69
C PRO A 446 16.58 10.77 35.14
N LEU A 447 16.08 9.79 34.42
CA LEU A 447 16.33 8.37 34.62
C LEU A 447 17.58 7.90 33.87
N ILE A 448 17.78 8.35 32.62
CA ILE A 448 18.90 7.94 31.77
C ILE A 448 20.20 8.66 32.22
N PRO A 449 21.24 7.95 32.69
CA PRO A 449 22.49 8.58 33.10
C PRO A 449 23.25 9.18 31.92
N SER A 450 23.84 10.36 32.11
CA SER A 450 24.55 11.08 31.03
C SER A 450 25.79 10.33 30.51
N ASN A 451 26.44 9.53 31.36
CA ASN A 451 27.68 8.83 31.05
C ASN A 451 27.47 7.32 30.82
N TRP A 452 26.22 6.87 30.70
CA TRP A 452 25.92 5.47 30.41
C TRP A 452 26.33 5.13 28.97
N GLN A 453 27.04 4.00 28.80
CA GLN A 453 27.43 3.45 27.52
C GLN A 453 26.57 2.21 27.23
N PRO A 454 25.41 2.39 26.57
CA PRO A 454 24.55 1.27 26.23
C PRO A 454 25.17 0.40 25.12
N SER A 455 24.65 -0.82 24.98
CA SER A 455 24.89 -1.65 23.80
C SER A 455 24.47 -0.93 22.51
N ALA A 456 25.05 -1.31 21.36
CA ALA A 456 24.76 -0.65 20.08
C ALA A 456 23.27 -0.65 19.72
N ASP A 457 22.59 -1.75 20.07
CA ASP A 457 21.17 -1.94 19.83
C ASP A 457 20.28 -1.02 20.67
N VAL A 458 20.62 -0.86 21.95
CA VAL A 458 19.94 0.08 22.87
C VAL A 458 20.26 1.52 22.50
N ALA A 459 21.52 1.81 22.13
CA ALA A 459 21.95 3.12 21.68
C ALA A 459 21.13 3.60 20.47
N GLU A 460 20.82 2.71 19.53
CA GLU A 460 20.04 3.04 18.34
C GLU A 460 18.58 3.39 18.67
N VAL A 461 17.94 2.70 19.61
CA VAL A 461 16.59 3.06 20.10
C VAL A 461 16.61 4.45 20.75
N LEU A 462 17.58 4.72 21.62
CA LEU A 462 17.73 6.02 22.27
C LEU A 462 18.02 7.15 21.27
N ASN A 463 18.90 6.91 20.29
CA ASN A 463 19.19 7.87 19.23
C ASN A 463 17.96 8.19 18.39
N THR A 464 17.10 7.20 18.15
CA THR A 464 15.82 7.39 17.47
C THR A 464 14.86 8.26 18.28
N CYS A 465 14.71 8.01 19.57
CA CYS A 465 13.87 8.84 20.44
C CYS A 465 14.40 10.28 20.55
N ARG A 466 15.73 10.48 20.63
CA ARG A 466 16.36 11.81 20.56
C ARG A 466 16.13 12.51 19.22
N LEU A 467 16.14 11.76 18.11
CA LEU A 467 15.81 12.30 16.79
C LEU A 467 14.37 12.82 16.78
N ILE A 468 13.42 12.00 17.26
CA ILE A 468 11.99 12.37 17.36
C ILE A 468 11.84 13.66 18.17
N ALA A 469 12.51 13.77 19.32
CA ALA A 469 12.47 14.95 20.18
C ALA A 469 12.99 16.25 19.50
N LYS A 470 13.90 16.13 18.51
CA LYS A 470 14.45 17.28 17.77
C LYS A 470 13.54 17.79 16.66
N HIS A 471 12.57 16.99 16.21
CA HIS A 471 11.67 17.34 15.11
C HIS A 471 10.29 17.76 15.61
N PRO A 472 9.61 18.69 14.89
CA PRO A 472 8.27 19.09 15.25
C PRO A 472 7.27 17.95 15.01
N ALA A 473 6.19 17.90 15.79
CA ALA A 473 5.13 16.90 15.66
C ALA A 473 4.57 16.80 14.23
N LYS A 474 4.53 17.90 13.46
CA LYS A 474 4.03 17.92 12.08
C LYS A 474 4.93 17.19 11.07
N ALA A 475 6.21 16.97 11.39
CA ALA A 475 7.11 16.18 10.55
C ALA A 475 6.92 14.66 10.75
N LEU A 476 6.25 14.27 11.84
CA LEU A 476 6.13 12.90 12.30
C LEU A 476 4.68 12.44 12.26
N GLY A 477 4.47 11.17 11.96
CA GLY A 477 3.18 10.52 12.02
C GLY A 477 2.95 9.87 13.38
N SER A 478 2.96 8.55 13.43
CA SER A 478 2.77 7.74 14.63
C SER A 478 4.08 7.02 15.02
N TYR A 479 4.23 6.75 16.32
CA TYR A 479 5.18 5.78 16.84
C TYR A 479 4.45 4.45 17.00
N VAL A 480 4.58 3.57 16.02
CA VAL A 480 3.96 2.24 16.03
C VAL A 480 4.82 1.25 16.79
N ILE A 481 4.20 0.48 17.70
CA ILE A 481 4.85 -0.57 18.48
C ILE A 481 4.42 -1.93 17.90
N SER A 482 5.30 -2.61 17.17
CA SER A 482 5.03 -3.98 16.72
C SER A 482 5.05 -4.96 17.89
N MET A 483 4.35 -6.09 17.76
CA MET A 483 4.23 -7.13 18.78
C MET A 483 3.78 -6.56 20.14
N ALA A 484 2.92 -5.55 20.11
CA ALA A 484 2.34 -4.98 21.33
C ALA A 484 1.26 -5.92 21.87
N GLY A 485 1.31 -6.21 23.17
CA GLY A 485 0.34 -7.07 23.83
C GLY A 485 -0.11 -6.57 25.20
N LYS A 486 0.59 -5.60 25.80
CA LYS A 486 0.33 -5.14 27.17
C LYS A 486 0.40 -3.61 27.32
N PRO A 487 -0.26 -3.02 28.33
CA PRO A 487 -0.14 -1.59 28.62
C PRO A 487 1.30 -1.11 28.83
N SER A 488 2.16 -1.93 29.45
CA SER A 488 3.57 -1.59 29.69
C SER A 488 4.36 -1.36 28.39
N ASP A 489 3.99 -1.98 27.26
CA ASP A 489 4.65 -1.75 25.97
C ASP A 489 4.49 -0.28 25.54
N VAL A 490 3.27 0.25 25.67
CA VAL A 490 2.94 1.64 25.33
C VAL A 490 3.62 2.60 26.31
N LEU A 491 3.49 2.35 27.61
CA LEU A 491 4.07 3.20 28.66
C LEU A 491 5.60 3.26 28.59
N THR A 492 6.25 2.16 28.18
CA THR A 492 7.72 2.12 27.99
C THR A 492 8.16 3.11 26.93
N VAL A 493 7.52 3.13 25.76
CA VAL A 493 7.86 4.09 24.69
C VAL A 493 7.64 5.53 25.15
N LEU A 494 6.55 5.80 25.88
CA LEU A 494 6.29 7.13 26.42
C LEU A 494 7.38 7.59 27.39
N LEU A 495 7.88 6.68 28.23
CA LEU A 495 8.99 6.98 29.14
C LEU A 495 10.27 7.28 28.35
N LEU A 496 10.60 6.48 27.34
CA LEU A 496 11.78 6.72 26.51
C LEU A 496 11.70 8.07 25.76
N LEU A 497 10.54 8.44 25.23
CA LEU A 497 10.34 9.72 24.56
C LEU A 497 10.47 10.90 25.54
N LYS A 498 9.94 10.76 26.74
CA LYS A 498 10.09 11.75 27.81
C LYS A 498 11.57 11.92 28.20
N GLU A 499 12.27 10.82 28.48
CA GLU A 499 13.66 10.83 28.95
C GLU A 499 14.66 11.31 27.89
N THR A 500 14.27 11.25 26.62
CA THR A 500 15.08 11.80 25.50
C THR A 500 14.70 13.23 25.12
N GLY A 501 13.80 13.86 25.87
CA GLY A 501 13.47 15.28 25.76
C GLY A 501 12.36 15.64 24.78
N CYS A 502 11.48 14.69 24.41
CA CYS A 502 10.34 14.99 23.55
C CYS A 502 9.35 15.90 24.29
N SER A 503 9.19 17.14 23.80
CA SER A 503 8.38 18.17 24.45
C SER A 503 6.91 18.19 24.01
N HIS A 504 6.57 17.44 22.97
CA HIS A 504 5.22 17.33 22.43
C HIS A 504 4.67 15.90 22.58
N PRO A 505 3.34 15.71 22.70
CA PRO A 505 2.75 14.39 22.77
C PRO A 505 2.87 13.70 21.41
N MET A 506 3.66 12.63 21.36
CA MET A 506 3.78 11.75 20.21
C MET A 506 2.62 10.75 20.23
N ARG A 507 2.00 10.50 19.07
CA ARG A 507 0.99 9.43 18.96
C ARG A 507 1.68 8.07 19.06
N VAL A 508 1.61 7.42 20.22
CA VAL A 508 2.13 6.06 20.43
C VAL A 508 1.00 5.06 20.19
N VAL A 509 1.24 4.13 19.26
CA VAL A 509 0.20 3.29 18.65
C VAL A 509 0.57 1.82 18.82
N PRO A 510 -0.15 1.06 19.67
CA PRO A 510 0.05 -0.39 19.72
C PRO A 510 -0.44 -1.03 18.42
N LEU A 511 0.38 -1.93 17.85
CA LEU A 511 -0.01 -2.82 16.76
C LEU A 511 -0.32 -4.20 17.32
N PHE A 512 -1.61 -4.56 17.32
CA PHE A 512 -2.07 -5.89 17.68
C PHE A 512 -2.07 -6.77 16.42
N GLU A 513 -1.14 -7.73 16.36
CA GLU A 513 -0.85 -8.50 15.15
C GLU A 513 -0.93 -10.03 15.29
N THR A 514 -1.13 -10.59 16.50
CA THR A 514 -1.46 -12.00 16.70
C THR A 514 -2.93 -12.20 17.07
N LEU A 515 -3.45 -13.44 16.96
CA LEU A 515 -4.82 -13.74 17.37
C LEU A 515 -5.06 -13.44 18.87
N SER A 516 -4.08 -13.77 19.71
CA SER A 516 -4.12 -13.50 21.15
C SER A 516 -4.17 -12.00 21.42
N ASP A 517 -3.33 -11.23 20.74
CA ASP A 517 -3.26 -9.78 20.93
C ASP A 517 -4.54 -9.09 20.47
N LEU A 518 -5.12 -9.51 19.34
CA LEU A 518 -6.41 -8.99 18.86
C LEU A 518 -7.55 -9.28 19.86
N ASN A 519 -7.58 -10.49 20.44
CA ASN A 519 -8.58 -10.85 21.44
C ASN A 519 -8.43 -10.03 22.75
N ASN A 520 -7.20 -9.63 23.09
CA ASN A 520 -6.90 -8.86 24.30
C ASN A 520 -6.81 -7.34 24.07
N ALA A 521 -6.92 -6.87 22.83
CA ALA A 521 -6.74 -5.47 22.45
C ALA A 521 -7.65 -4.52 23.25
N ALA A 522 -8.93 -4.88 23.38
CA ALA A 522 -9.90 -4.06 24.11
C ALA A 522 -9.58 -3.96 25.61
N ALA A 523 -9.15 -5.05 26.23
CA ALA A 523 -8.74 -5.05 27.64
C ALA A 523 -7.49 -4.19 27.83
N CYS A 524 -6.46 -4.37 27.00
CA CYS A 524 -5.23 -3.56 27.04
C CYS A 524 -5.51 -2.05 26.91
N ILE A 525 -6.38 -1.64 25.97
CA ILE A 525 -6.77 -0.24 25.81
C ILE A 525 -7.64 0.24 26.98
N THR A 526 -8.50 -0.60 27.55
CA THR A 526 -9.27 -0.27 28.77
C THR A 526 -8.32 0.05 29.92
N ASP A 527 -7.38 -0.86 30.20
CA ASP A 527 -6.39 -0.70 31.27
C ASP A 527 -5.55 0.58 31.08
N LEU A 528 -5.16 0.90 29.84
CA LEU A 528 -4.47 2.15 29.52
C LEU A 528 -5.34 3.39 29.79
N LEU A 529 -6.60 3.37 29.39
CA LEU A 529 -7.51 4.51 29.54
C LEU A 529 -7.97 4.72 30.99
N ASP A 530 -7.95 3.68 31.81
CA ASP A 530 -8.19 3.74 33.26
C ASP A 530 -7.02 4.41 34.02
N ILE A 531 -5.85 4.54 33.40
CA ILE A 531 -4.71 5.30 33.96
C ILE A 531 -4.89 6.79 33.67
N ASP A 532 -5.17 7.58 34.71
CA ASP A 532 -5.37 9.04 34.59
C ASP A 532 -4.21 9.78 33.91
N TRP A 533 -2.97 9.37 34.17
CA TRP A 533 -1.79 9.94 33.51
C TRP A 533 -1.85 9.75 31.99
N TYR A 534 -2.21 8.55 31.52
CA TYR A 534 -2.29 8.22 30.09
C TYR A 534 -3.49 8.91 29.43
N ARG A 535 -4.64 8.95 30.10
CA ARG A 535 -5.81 9.69 29.63
C ARG A 535 -5.53 11.19 29.48
N GLY A 536 -4.73 11.77 30.37
CA GLY A 536 -4.23 13.14 30.22
C GLY A 536 -3.26 13.31 29.04
N TYR A 537 -2.39 12.32 28.81
CA TYR A 537 -1.43 12.33 27.70
C TYR A 537 -2.11 12.28 26.32
N THR A 538 -3.12 11.42 26.15
CA THR A 538 -3.83 11.21 24.89
C THR A 538 -4.68 12.41 24.45
N LYS A 539 -5.03 13.31 25.38
CA LYS A 539 -5.89 14.48 25.14
C LYS A 539 -7.21 14.10 24.41
N GLY A 540 -7.76 12.94 24.77
CA GLY A 540 -9.02 12.44 24.20
C GLY A 540 -8.90 11.83 22.80
N MET A 541 -7.69 11.46 22.35
CA MET A 541 -7.47 10.77 21.07
C MET A 541 -6.61 9.52 21.25
N GLN A 542 -7.09 8.39 20.74
CA GLN A 542 -6.37 7.11 20.73
C GLN A 542 -6.25 6.60 19.29
N GLU A 543 -5.05 6.20 18.88
CA GLU A 543 -4.84 5.47 17.63
C GLU A 543 -4.42 4.04 17.96
N VAL A 544 -4.98 3.06 17.25
CA VAL A 544 -4.66 1.62 17.39
C VAL A 544 -4.43 1.04 16.01
N MET A 545 -3.35 0.28 15.84
CA MET A 545 -3.05 -0.37 14.58
C MET A 545 -3.48 -1.84 14.61
N ILE A 546 -4.14 -2.29 13.54
CA ILE A 546 -4.62 -3.67 13.36
C ILE A 546 -3.76 -4.37 12.30
N GLY A 547 -3.10 -5.46 12.69
CA GLY A 547 -2.32 -6.31 11.78
C GLY A 547 -3.22 -7.30 11.04
N TYR A 548 -3.08 -7.40 9.71
CA TYR A 548 -3.84 -8.35 8.89
C TYR A 548 -3.04 -9.57 8.49
N SER A 549 -1.98 -9.38 7.72
CA SER A 549 -1.20 -10.49 7.19
C SER A 549 -0.50 -11.31 8.27
N ASP A 550 -0.05 -10.68 9.36
CA ASP A 550 0.59 -11.39 10.49
C ASP A 550 -0.42 -12.24 11.29
N SER A 551 -1.63 -11.74 11.54
CA SER A 551 -2.68 -12.53 12.22
C SER A 551 -3.18 -13.68 11.35
N ALA A 552 -3.30 -13.47 10.03
CA ALA A 552 -3.64 -14.53 9.09
C ALA A 552 -2.55 -15.60 9.00
N LYS A 553 -1.26 -15.23 9.15
CA LYS A 553 -0.15 -16.19 9.25
C LYS A 553 -0.18 -16.99 10.56
N ASP A 554 -0.70 -16.42 11.64
CA ASP A 554 -0.81 -17.11 12.94
C ASP A 554 -1.96 -18.13 12.98
N ALA A 555 -3.12 -17.76 12.40
CA ALA A 555 -4.38 -18.46 12.65
C ALA A 555 -5.23 -18.78 11.39
N GLY A 556 -4.76 -18.42 10.19
CA GLY A 556 -5.56 -18.51 8.97
C GLY A 556 -6.50 -17.31 8.75
N VAL A 557 -6.95 -17.12 7.52
CA VAL A 557 -7.64 -15.88 7.09
C VAL A 557 -9.03 -15.68 7.70
N MET A 558 -9.78 -16.75 7.96
CA MET A 558 -11.16 -16.66 8.48
C MET A 558 -11.16 -16.25 9.95
N ALA A 559 -10.36 -16.94 10.77
CA ALA A 559 -10.20 -16.61 12.18
C ALA A 559 -9.60 -15.21 12.40
N ALA A 560 -8.54 -14.87 11.64
CA ALA A 560 -7.95 -13.54 11.71
C ALA A 560 -8.97 -12.44 11.36
N ALA A 561 -9.72 -12.61 10.27
CA ALA A 561 -10.74 -11.65 9.86
C ALA A 561 -11.83 -11.44 10.93
N TRP A 562 -12.28 -12.54 11.54
CA TRP A 562 -13.31 -12.48 12.58
C TRP A 562 -12.78 -11.83 13.87
N ALA A 563 -11.57 -12.19 14.30
CA ALA A 563 -10.92 -11.58 15.44
C ALA A 563 -10.72 -10.07 15.26
N GLN A 564 -10.34 -9.63 14.05
CA GLN A 564 -10.22 -8.21 13.72
C GLN A 564 -11.55 -7.47 13.80
N TYR A 565 -12.62 -8.05 13.24
CA TYR A 565 -13.95 -7.45 13.28
C TYR A 565 -14.39 -7.24 14.74
N ARG A 566 -14.25 -8.29 15.56
CA ARG A 566 -14.59 -8.24 17.00
C ARG A 566 -13.73 -7.24 17.76
N ALA A 567 -12.41 -7.26 17.55
CA ALA A 567 -11.49 -6.35 18.24
C ALA A 567 -11.83 -4.89 17.93
N GLN A 568 -12.09 -4.55 16.66
CA GLN A 568 -12.49 -3.20 16.27
C GLN A 568 -13.82 -2.78 16.91
N GLU A 569 -14.83 -3.65 16.91
CA GLU A 569 -16.13 -3.38 17.55
C GLU A 569 -15.97 -3.12 19.06
N GLN A 570 -15.15 -3.93 19.74
CA GLN A 570 -14.88 -3.76 21.17
C GLN A 570 -14.06 -2.49 21.46
N LEU A 571 -13.05 -2.17 20.64
CA LEU A 571 -12.26 -0.93 20.77
C LEU A 571 -13.13 0.31 20.60
N VAL A 572 -14.06 0.31 19.64
CA VAL A 572 -15.04 1.39 19.46
C VAL A 572 -15.88 1.56 20.72
N ALA A 573 -16.37 0.46 21.30
CA ALA A 573 -17.17 0.50 22.53
C ALA A 573 -16.38 1.06 23.72
N VAL A 574 -15.15 0.58 23.95
CA VAL A 574 -14.26 1.02 25.04
C VAL A 574 -13.93 2.51 24.91
N CYS A 575 -13.50 2.96 23.72
CA CYS A 575 -13.16 4.38 23.50
C CYS A 575 -14.39 5.28 23.63
N LYS A 576 -15.57 4.85 23.15
CA LYS A 576 -16.82 5.58 23.32
C LYS A 576 -17.21 5.73 24.79
N GLN A 577 -17.08 4.67 25.59
CA GLN A 577 -17.34 4.71 27.03
C GLN A 577 -16.38 5.65 27.76
N ALA A 578 -15.12 5.70 27.35
CA ALA A 578 -14.10 6.58 27.91
C ALA A 578 -14.17 8.04 27.40
N GLY A 579 -15.04 8.35 26.43
CA GLY A 579 -15.10 9.67 25.79
C GLY A 579 -13.86 10.02 24.94
N VAL A 580 -13.17 9.00 24.43
CA VAL A 580 -11.94 9.11 23.64
C VAL A 580 -12.27 8.85 22.16
N LYS A 581 -11.73 9.68 21.27
CA LYS A 581 -11.85 9.49 19.82
C LYS A 581 -10.84 8.44 19.37
N LEU A 582 -11.34 7.34 18.81
CA LEU A 582 -10.53 6.27 18.24
C LEU A 582 -10.22 6.57 16.77
N THR A 583 -8.98 6.33 16.36
CA THR A 583 -8.57 6.19 14.96
C THR A 583 -8.01 4.78 14.77
N LEU A 584 -8.61 4.00 13.87
CA LEU A 584 -8.06 2.70 13.51
C LEU A 584 -7.06 2.86 12.35
N PHE A 585 -5.85 2.37 12.59
CA PHE A 585 -4.80 2.28 11.59
C PHE A 585 -4.75 0.88 11.00
N HIS A 586 -5.20 0.74 9.76
CA HIS A 586 -5.26 -0.52 9.04
C HIS A 586 -3.89 -0.86 8.42
N GLY A 587 -3.30 -1.97 8.86
CA GLY A 587 -2.06 -2.51 8.33
C GLY A 587 -2.15 -3.08 6.91
N ARG A 588 -1.02 -3.54 6.38
CA ARG A 588 -0.95 -4.20 5.06
C ARG A 588 -1.80 -5.46 5.04
N GLY A 589 -2.40 -5.72 3.88
CA GLY A 589 -3.05 -6.98 3.56
C GLY A 589 -4.52 -7.13 3.97
N GLY A 590 -5.13 -6.08 4.53
CA GLY A 590 -6.59 -6.01 4.64
C GLY A 590 -7.26 -5.86 3.27
N SER A 591 -8.56 -6.18 3.19
CA SER A 591 -9.39 -5.91 2.00
C SER A 591 -9.37 -4.43 1.60
N ILE A 592 -9.15 -3.52 2.56
CA ILE A 592 -9.07 -2.07 2.36
C ILE A 592 -7.83 -1.66 1.53
N GLY A 593 -6.66 -2.22 1.81
CA GLY A 593 -5.39 -1.80 1.18
C GLY A 593 -5.19 -2.30 -0.26
N ARG A 594 -5.99 -3.26 -0.73
CA ARG A 594 -5.61 -4.12 -1.86
C ARG A 594 -6.02 -3.70 -3.26
N GLY A 595 -6.77 -2.61 -3.42
CA GLY A 595 -7.03 -1.91 -4.71
C GLY A 595 -7.44 -2.74 -5.94
N GLY A 596 -7.74 -4.03 -5.79
CA GLY A 596 -8.21 -4.93 -6.84
C GLY A 596 -9.60 -5.52 -6.55
N GLY A 597 -10.16 -5.22 -5.39
CA GLY A 597 -11.60 -5.19 -5.13
C GLY A 597 -11.99 -3.76 -4.72
N PRO A 598 -13.27 -3.38 -4.66
CA PRO A 598 -13.62 -2.00 -4.35
C PRO A 598 -13.18 -1.71 -2.90
N ALA A 599 -12.06 -1.00 -2.71
CA ALA A 599 -11.61 -0.53 -1.39
C ALA A 599 -12.75 0.20 -0.65
N HIS A 600 -13.61 0.85 -1.43
CA HIS A 600 -14.91 1.36 -1.03
C HIS A 600 -15.76 0.35 -0.24
N LYS A 601 -16.05 -0.85 -0.81
CA LYS A 601 -16.83 -1.90 -0.12
C LYS A 601 -16.14 -2.37 1.16
N ALA A 602 -14.80 -2.46 1.16
CA ALA A 602 -14.04 -2.89 2.33
C ALA A 602 -14.09 -1.89 3.49
N ILE A 603 -14.14 -0.58 3.20
CA ILE A 603 -14.35 0.46 4.21
C ILE A 603 -15.79 0.40 4.74
N LEU A 604 -16.77 0.28 3.83
CA LEU A 604 -18.19 0.13 4.21
C LEU A 604 -18.47 -1.15 5.01
N SER A 605 -17.61 -2.17 4.92
CA SER A 605 -17.76 -3.42 5.65
C SER A 605 -17.15 -3.42 7.05
N GLN A 606 -16.49 -2.34 7.47
CA GLN A 606 -15.94 -2.24 8.82
C GLN A 606 -17.07 -2.13 9.86
N PRO A 607 -16.84 -2.50 11.14
CA PRO A 607 -17.86 -2.38 12.18
C PRO A 607 -18.45 -0.96 12.30
N PRO A 608 -19.74 -0.81 12.66
CA PRO A 608 -20.33 0.50 12.90
C PRO A 608 -19.52 1.34 13.90
N GLY A 609 -19.28 2.62 13.58
CA GLY A 609 -18.50 3.54 14.42
C GLY A 609 -16.98 3.38 14.37
N SER A 610 -16.45 2.38 13.66
CA SER A 610 -15.00 2.17 13.50
C SER A 610 -14.30 3.25 12.64
N VAL A 611 -15.05 3.88 11.74
CA VAL A 611 -14.54 4.93 10.84
C VAL A 611 -14.74 6.32 11.47
N ASP A 612 -15.95 6.72 11.88
CA ASP A 612 -16.23 8.02 12.56
C ASP A 612 -15.51 9.24 11.92
N GLY A 613 -15.50 9.31 10.58
CA GLY A 613 -14.82 10.34 9.79
C GLY A 613 -13.29 10.29 9.78
N ARG A 614 -12.68 9.27 10.39
CA ARG A 614 -11.22 9.10 10.51
C ARG A 614 -10.80 7.68 10.12
N ILE A 615 -9.94 7.57 9.13
CA ILE A 615 -9.33 6.27 8.82
C ILE A 615 -7.88 6.47 8.45
N ARG A 616 -7.05 5.54 8.88
CA ARG A 616 -5.65 5.50 8.48
C ARG A 616 -5.36 4.18 7.82
N VAL A 617 -4.81 4.21 6.61
CA VAL A 617 -4.65 3.01 5.77
C VAL A 617 -3.22 2.91 5.28
N THR A 618 -2.62 1.73 5.45
CA THR A 618 -1.33 1.42 4.85
C THR A 618 -1.50 1.10 3.37
N GLU A 619 -0.94 1.94 2.50
CA GLU A 619 -0.88 1.71 1.07
C GLU A 619 0.33 0.82 0.74
N GLN A 620 0.03 -0.39 0.26
CA GLN A 620 1.05 -1.37 -0.09
C GLN A 620 1.84 -0.85 -1.30
N GLY A 621 3.17 -0.94 -1.24
CA GLY A 621 4.03 -0.41 -2.30
C GLY A 621 3.70 -0.99 -3.68
N GLU A 622 3.35 -2.28 -3.77
CA GLU A 622 2.90 -2.91 -5.02
C GLU A 622 1.61 -2.32 -5.61
N MET A 623 0.79 -1.65 -4.80
CA MET A 623 -0.46 -1.01 -5.22
C MET A 623 -0.30 0.49 -5.48
N ILE A 624 0.76 1.15 -4.98
CA ILE A 624 0.97 2.61 -5.14
C ILE A 624 0.92 3.00 -6.62
N ARG A 625 1.55 2.22 -7.51
CA ARG A 625 1.50 2.48 -8.96
C ARG A 625 0.07 2.40 -9.53
N PHE A 626 -0.73 1.46 -9.06
CA PHE A 626 -2.10 1.22 -9.55
C PHE A 626 -3.15 2.13 -8.93
N LYS A 627 -2.81 2.89 -7.88
CA LYS A 627 -3.72 3.88 -7.28
C LYS A 627 -3.27 5.32 -7.53
N PHE A 628 -1.96 5.55 -7.50
CA PHE A 628 -1.36 6.89 -7.51
C PHE A 628 -0.27 7.05 -8.56
N GLY A 629 -0.10 6.10 -9.49
CA GLY A 629 0.93 6.19 -10.52
C GLY A 629 0.68 7.25 -11.58
N LEU A 630 -0.58 7.69 -11.76
CA LEU A 630 -1.01 8.68 -12.74
C LEU A 630 -1.99 9.67 -12.09
N PRO A 631 -1.93 10.98 -12.42
CA PRO A 631 -2.82 11.98 -11.82
C PRO A 631 -4.31 11.62 -11.85
N LYS A 632 -4.83 11.19 -13.01
CA LYS A 632 -6.25 10.81 -13.15
C LYS A 632 -6.65 9.63 -12.26
N LEU A 633 -5.77 8.63 -12.16
CA LEU A 633 -5.97 7.45 -11.32
C LEU A 633 -5.94 7.81 -9.83
N ALA A 634 -5.04 8.73 -9.46
CA ALA A 634 -4.99 9.28 -8.12
C ALA A 634 -6.28 10.03 -7.75
N VAL A 635 -6.82 10.88 -8.64
CA VAL A 635 -8.10 11.57 -8.41
C VAL A 635 -9.21 10.56 -8.12
N GLN A 636 -9.34 9.51 -8.94
CA GLN A 636 -10.34 8.45 -8.72
C GLN A 636 -10.14 7.75 -7.36
N SER A 637 -8.89 7.43 -7.01
CA SER A 637 -8.58 6.77 -5.74
C SER A 637 -8.93 7.65 -4.53
N LEU A 638 -8.62 8.95 -4.58
CA LEU A 638 -8.95 9.92 -3.53
C LEU A 638 -10.46 10.10 -3.37
N ALA A 639 -11.18 10.15 -4.48
CA ALA A 639 -12.64 10.22 -4.49
C ALA A 639 -13.28 8.96 -3.89
N LEU A 640 -12.78 7.77 -4.22
CA LEU A 640 -13.24 6.50 -3.65
C LEU A 640 -13.01 6.43 -2.14
N TYR A 641 -11.85 6.87 -1.63
CA TYR A 641 -11.61 6.92 -0.19
C TYR A 641 -12.53 7.93 0.50
N THR A 642 -12.64 9.14 -0.03
CA THR A 642 -13.45 10.21 0.56
C THR A 642 -14.92 9.82 0.63
N SER A 643 -15.47 9.28 -0.47
CA SER A 643 -16.85 8.80 -0.51
C SER A 643 -17.09 7.64 0.46
N ALA A 644 -16.22 6.62 0.47
CA ALA A 644 -16.40 5.46 1.34
C ALA A 644 -16.36 5.82 2.83
N VAL A 645 -15.47 6.73 3.22
CA VAL A 645 -15.36 7.18 4.62
C VAL A 645 -16.55 8.06 5.00
N LEU A 646 -16.97 8.95 4.12
CA LEU A 646 -18.15 9.78 4.33
C LEU A 646 -19.41 8.91 4.47
N GLU A 647 -19.59 7.93 3.59
CA GLU A 647 -20.72 7.00 3.60
C GLU A 647 -20.68 6.08 4.84
N ALA A 648 -19.54 5.46 5.17
CA ALA A 648 -19.41 4.64 6.39
C ALA A 648 -19.71 5.43 7.68
N THR A 649 -19.45 6.74 7.67
CA THR A 649 -19.68 7.62 8.82
C THR A 649 -21.15 8.04 8.93
N LEU A 650 -21.79 8.40 7.81
CA LEU A 650 -23.16 8.92 7.80
C LEU A 650 -24.23 7.82 7.65
N LEU A 651 -23.87 6.68 7.06
CA LEU A 651 -24.71 5.52 6.76
C LEU A 651 -23.96 4.23 7.17
N PRO A 652 -23.76 4.00 8.48
CA PRO A 652 -23.03 2.82 8.95
C PRO A 652 -23.72 1.52 8.53
N PRO A 653 -22.95 0.42 8.34
CA PRO A 653 -23.52 -0.88 8.00
C PRO A 653 -24.41 -1.43 9.13
N PRO A 654 -25.29 -2.41 8.83
CA PRO A 654 -26.10 -3.05 9.87
C PRO A 654 -25.21 -3.81 10.87
N GLU A 655 -25.61 -3.79 12.15
CA GLU A 655 -25.01 -4.66 13.16
C GLU A 655 -25.34 -6.13 12.87
N PRO A 656 -24.38 -7.07 13.01
CA PRO A 656 -24.64 -8.47 12.70
C PRO A 656 -25.52 -9.14 13.74
N LYS A 657 -26.46 -9.96 13.26
CA LYS A 657 -27.37 -10.79 14.08
C LYS A 657 -26.57 -11.75 14.96
N GLN A 658 -27.10 -12.09 16.14
CA GLN A 658 -26.39 -12.98 17.08
C GLN A 658 -26.12 -14.38 16.48
N GLU A 659 -27.04 -14.90 15.67
CA GLU A 659 -26.85 -16.15 14.93
C GLU A 659 -25.67 -16.09 13.95
N TRP A 660 -25.45 -14.96 13.27
CA TRP A 660 -24.29 -14.75 12.39
C TRP A 660 -22.99 -14.73 13.17
N ARG A 661 -22.98 -14.08 14.33
CA ARG A 661 -21.82 -14.04 15.24
C ARG A 661 -21.45 -15.45 15.72
N ASN A 662 -22.46 -16.23 16.13
CA ASN A 662 -22.26 -17.60 16.58
C ASN A 662 -21.75 -18.51 15.45
N CYS A 663 -22.29 -18.37 14.24
CA CYS A 663 -21.83 -19.11 13.06
C CYS A 663 -20.38 -18.73 12.70
N MET A 664 -20.05 -17.45 12.64
CA MET A 664 -18.68 -16.99 12.39
C MET A 664 -17.68 -17.42 13.46
N GLN A 665 -18.09 -17.48 14.72
CA GLN A 665 -17.23 -17.98 15.79
C GLN A 665 -16.86 -19.46 15.58
N ARG A 666 -17.84 -20.30 15.20
CA ARG A 666 -17.58 -21.71 14.85
C ARG A 666 -16.67 -21.84 13.62
N ILE A 667 -16.97 -21.09 12.55
CA ILE A 667 -16.13 -21.07 11.34
C ILE A 667 -14.69 -20.67 11.67
N ALA A 668 -14.52 -19.66 12.52
CA ALA A 668 -13.20 -19.23 12.96
C ALA A 668 -12.45 -20.36 13.68
N GLU A 669 -13.05 -20.98 14.69
CA GLU A 669 -12.45 -22.08 15.46
C GLU A 669 -12.06 -23.27 14.58
N GLU A 670 -12.97 -23.69 13.69
CA GLU A 670 -12.74 -24.79 12.74
C GLU A 670 -11.61 -24.46 11.75
N SER A 671 -11.59 -23.22 11.24
CA SER A 671 -10.54 -22.77 10.31
C SER A 671 -9.15 -22.73 10.95
N VAL A 672 -9.04 -22.39 12.26
CA VAL A 672 -7.76 -22.41 12.98
C VAL A 672 -7.23 -23.84 13.08
N GLY A 673 -8.10 -24.80 13.41
CA GLY A 673 -7.74 -26.22 13.50
C GLY A 673 -7.22 -26.73 12.17
N ALA A 674 -7.94 -26.46 11.07
CA ALA A 674 -7.53 -26.87 9.73
C ALA A 674 -6.23 -26.18 9.26
N TYR A 675 -6.02 -24.91 9.60
CA TYR A 675 -4.83 -24.16 9.24
C TYR A 675 -3.58 -24.62 10.02
N ARG A 676 -3.65 -24.65 11.35
CA ARG A 676 -2.51 -25.03 12.21
C ARG A 676 -2.16 -26.51 12.07
N GLY A 677 -3.15 -27.36 11.80
CA GLY A 677 -2.93 -28.77 11.49
C GLY A 677 -1.97 -29.00 10.32
N ILE A 678 -1.92 -28.09 9.35
CA ILE A 678 -0.98 -28.14 8.22
C ILE A 678 0.27 -27.30 8.48
N VAL A 679 0.13 -26.06 8.97
CA VAL A 679 1.26 -25.13 9.02
C VAL A 679 2.18 -25.38 10.22
N ARG A 680 1.66 -25.95 11.32
CA ARG A 680 2.41 -26.22 12.56
C ARG A 680 2.57 -27.70 12.85
N ASP A 681 1.49 -28.46 12.71
CA ASP A 681 1.45 -29.83 13.24
C ASP A 681 1.94 -30.87 12.23
N GLU A 682 1.87 -30.58 10.93
CA GLU A 682 2.36 -31.46 9.86
C GLU A 682 3.91 -31.40 9.77
N PRO A 683 4.62 -32.49 10.14
CA PRO A 683 6.09 -32.49 10.21
C PRO A 683 6.76 -32.22 8.86
N ASP A 684 6.14 -32.67 7.75
CA ASP A 684 6.71 -32.57 6.41
C ASP A 684 6.49 -31.18 5.78
N PHE A 685 5.69 -30.32 6.41
CA PHE A 685 5.26 -29.05 5.83
C PHE A 685 6.41 -28.09 5.53
N VAL A 686 7.38 -27.94 6.45
CA VAL A 686 8.50 -27.02 6.25
C VAL A 686 9.40 -27.47 5.10
N ALA A 687 9.64 -28.78 4.98
CA ALA A 687 10.43 -29.37 3.91
C ALA A 687 9.72 -29.17 2.56
N TYR A 688 8.42 -29.48 2.49
CA TYR A 688 7.59 -29.26 1.31
C TYR A 688 7.55 -27.78 0.93
N PHE A 689 7.34 -26.87 1.88
CA PHE A 689 7.30 -25.42 1.63
C PHE A 689 8.58 -24.90 0.96
N ARG A 690 9.75 -25.27 1.48
CA ARG A 690 11.05 -24.84 0.92
C ARG A 690 11.33 -25.44 -0.46
N ALA A 691 10.83 -26.66 -0.72
CA ALA A 691 11.00 -27.32 -2.00
C ALA A 691 9.99 -26.83 -3.06
N ALA A 692 8.72 -26.64 -2.70
CA ALA A 692 7.64 -26.30 -3.63
C ALA A 692 7.57 -24.81 -3.99
N THR A 693 8.30 -23.95 -3.27
CA THR A 693 8.27 -22.49 -3.44
C THR A 693 9.68 -21.91 -3.58
N PRO A 694 9.86 -20.70 -4.15
CA PRO A 694 11.16 -20.04 -4.23
C PRO A 694 11.56 -19.29 -2.93
N GLU A 695 11.07 -19.69 -1.75
CA GLU A 695 11.34 -18.95 -0.48
C GLU A 695 12.83 -18.72 -0.21
N VAL A 696 13.65 -19.74 -0.44
CA VAL A 696 15.10 -19.68 -0.19
C VAL A 696 15.75 -18.68 -1.15
N GLU A 697 15.35 -18.71 -2.41
CA GLU A 697 15.88 -17.84 -3.46
C GLU A 697 15.44 -16.38 -3.25
N LEU A 698 14.20 -16.15 -2.79
CA LEU A 698 13.68 -14.81 -2.47
C LEU A 698 14.56 -14.06 -1.46
N GLY A 699 15.12 -14.74 -0.47
CA GLY A 699 16.03 -14.13 0.51
C GLY A 699 17.38 -13.71 -0.06
N LYS A 700 17.83 -14.36 -1.13
CA LYS A 700 19.10 -14.07 -1.83
C LYS A 700 18.96 -12.90 -2.81
N LEU A 701 17.76 -12.62 -3.28
CA LEU A 701 17.54 -11.54 -4.23
C LEU A 701 17.70 -10.15 -3.60
N PRO A 702 18.13 -9.14 -4.39
CA PRO A 702 18.17 -7.75 -3.95
C PRO A 702 16.77 -7.11 -3.89
N LEU A 703 15.80 -7.78 -3.26
CA LEU A 703 14.41 -7.34 -3.10
C LEU A 703 14.25 -6.46 -1.85
N GLY A 704 13.91 -5.18 -2.05
CA GLY A 704 13.70 -4.22 -0.97
C GLY A 704 14.92 -4.04 -0.06
N SER A 705 14.88 -3.09 0.87
CA SER A 705 15.99 -2.87 1.82
C SER A 705 16.06 -3.93 2.93
N ARG A 706 14.96 -4.65 3.18
CA ARG A 706 14.76 -5.49 4.38
C ARG A 706 15.23 -6.93 4.23
N PRO A 707 15.78 -7.56 5.28
CA PRO A 707 15.99 -9.01 5.34
C PRO A 707 14.67 -9.81 5.35
N ALA A 708 14.68 -11.02 4.77
CA ALA A 708 13.48 -11.87 4.65
C ALA A 708 13.05 -12.55 5.98
N LYS A 709 14.00 -12.84 6.89
CA LYS A 709 13.73 -13.50 8.18
C LYS A 709 14.12 -12.60 9.36
N ARG A 710 13.43 -12.76 10.50
CA ARG A 710 13.83 -12.12 11.78
C ARG A 710 15.06 -12.81 12.39
N ARG A 711 15.20 -14.13 12.21
CA ARG A 711 16.37 -14.95 12.62
C ARG A 711 16.72 -15.92 11.49
N VAL A 712 18.00 -16.13 11.24
CA VAL A 712 18.49 -16.91 10.07
C VAL A 712 18.11 -18.40 10.18
N ASP A 713 18.10 -18.96 11.39
CA ASP A 713 17.91 -20.41 11.64
C ASP A 713 16.49 -20.81 12.09
N GLY A 714 15.50 -19.91 12.01
CA GLY A 714 14.15 -20.18 12.53
C GLY A 714 13.21 -20.92 11.57
N GLY A 715 12.12 -21.48 12.11
CA GLY A 715 10.99 -22.06 11.36
C GLY A 715 10.03 -21.02 10.77
N ILE A 716 8.82 -21.41 10.39
CA ILE A 716 7.79 -20.52 9.77
C ILE A 716 7.44 -19.33 10.67
N GLU A 717 7.52 -19.50 11.99
CA GLU A 717 7.29 -18.45 12.98
C GLU A 717 8.28 -17.27 12.81
N SER A 718 9.52 -17.57 12.38
CA SER A 718 10.56 -16.57 12.11
C SER A 718 10.43 -15.91 10.73
N LEU A 719 9.64 -16.52 9.83
CA LEU A 719 9.33 -15.99 8.50
C LEU A 719 8.29 -14.88 8.63
N ARG A 720 8.57 -13.76 7.97
CA ARG A 720 7.66 -12.60 7.93
C ARG A 720 6.48 -12.87 6.99
N ALA A 721 5.38 -12.13 7.19
CA ALA A 721 4.19 -12.28 6.39
C ALA A 721 4.41 -12.03 4.88
N ILE A 722 5.26 -11.05 4.50
CA ILE A 722 5.53 -10.75 3.08
C ILE A 722 6.19 -11.94 2.36
N PRO A 723 7.37 -12.45 2.78
CA PRO A 723 7.94 -13.66 2.18
C PRO A 723 7.01 -14.87 2.21
N TRP A 724 6.22 -15.02 3.28
CA TRP A 724 5.24 -16.10 3.39
C TRP A 724 4.20 -16.07 2.27
N ILE A 725 3.48 -14.95 2.13
CA ILE A 725 2.48 -14.79 1.05
C ILE A 725 3.16 -14.88 -0.31
N PHE A 726 4.30 -14.20 -0.46
CA PHE A 726 4.96 -14.07 -1.75
C PHE A 726 5.46 -15.40 -2.30
N ALA A 727 6.05 -16.27 -1.46
CA ALA A 727 6.52 -17.59 -1.88
C ALA A 727 5.39 -18.46 -2.47
N TRP A 728 4.21 -18.46 -1.85
CA TRP A 728 3.04 -19.20 -2.32
C TRP A 728 2.32 -18.54 -3.49
N SER A 729 2.49 -17.23 -3.68
CA SER A 729 2.00 -16.55 -4.87
C SER A 729 2.81 -16.89 -6.11
N GLN A 730 4.11 -17.16 -5.96
CA GLN A 730 4.99 -17.57 -7.05
C GLN A 730 4.61 -18.95 -7.60
N ASN A 731 4.38 -19.96 -6.74
CA ASN A 731 4.02 -21.32 -7.19
C ASN A 731 2.54 -21.49 -7.55
N ARG A 732 1.76 -20.41 -7.51
CA ARG A 732 0.35 -20.36 -7.90
C ARG A 732 -0.63 -21.14 -7.00
N LEU A 733 -0.20 -21.59 -5.81
CA LEU A 733 -1.11 -22.27 -4.87
C LEU A 733 -1.86 -21.28 -3.96
N MET A 734 -1.28 -20.10 -3.68
CA MET A 734 -1.90 -19.07 -2.82
C MET A 734 -2.27 -19.55 -1.40
N LEU A 735 -1.63 -20.61 -0.91
CA LEU A 735 -1.99 -21.33 0.32
C LEU A 735 -2.34 -20.43 1.52
N PRO A 736 -1.58 -19.35 1.83
CA PRO A 736 -1.84 -18.50 2.99
C PRO A 736 -3.20 -17.80 2.97
N ALA A 737 -3.79 -17.65 1.79
CA ALA A 737 -4.95 -16.79 1.58
C ALA A 737 -6.29 -17.54 1.64
N TRP A 738 -6.28 -18.88 1.72
CA TRP A 738 -7.50 -19.69 1.71
C TRP A 738 -7.48 -20.91 2.63
N LEU A 739 -6.31 -21.38 3.07
CA LEU A 739 -6.20 -22.59 3.89
C LEU A 739 -7.08 -22.50 5.15
N GLY A 740 -7.90 -23.53 5.37
CA GLY A 740 -8.84 -23.64 6.48
C GLY A 740 -10.21 -22.99 6.24
N ALA A 741 -10.34 -22.13 5.22
CA ALA A 741 -11.62 -21.48 4.92
C ALA A 741 -12.62 -22.46 4.28
N GLY A 742 -12.16 -23.25 3.30
CA GLY A 742 -13.01 -24.23 2.61
C GLY A 742 -13.55 -25.30 3.54
N GLU A 743 -12.68 -25.84 4.40
CA GLU A 743 -13.03 -26.86 5.39
C GLU A 743 -14.05 -26.35 6.42
N ALA A 744 -13.88 -25.12 6.91
CA ALA A 744 -14.81 -24.53 7.87
C ALA A 744 -16.18 -24.20 7.24
N LEU A 745 -16.20 -23.73 5.98
CA LEU A 745 -17.46 -23.51 5.26
C LEU A 745 -18.17 -24.83 4.93
N GLN A 746 -17.41 -25.89 4.58
CA GLN A 746 -17.95 -27.23 4.36
C GLN A 746 -18.59 -27.77 5.65
N ALA A 747 -17.91 -27.65 6.78
CA ALA A 747 -18.42 -28.09 8.07
C ALA A 747 -19.72 -27.35 8.45
N ALA A 748 -19.80 -26.04 8.17
CA ALA A 748 -21.03 -25.27 8.34
C ALA A 748 -22.16 -25.75 7.41
N SER A 749 -21.84 -26.09 6.16
CA SER A 749 -22.80 -26.69 5.22
C SER A 749 -23.36 -28.02 5.75
N GLU A 750 -22.49 -28.91 6.25
CA GLU A 750 -22.86 -30.23 6.80
C GLU A 750 -23.73 -30.14 8.06
N ARG A 751 -23.61 -29.04 8.81
CA ARG A 751 -24.53 -28.71 9.94
C ARG A 751 -25.89 -28.19 9.49
N GLY A 752 -26.13 -28.02 8.19
CA GLY A 752 -27.34 -27.41 7.64
C GLY A 752 -27.36 -25.88 7.73
N GLU A 753 -26.20 -25.23 7.95
CA GLU A 753 -26.11 -23.77 8.09
C GLU A 753 -25.98 -23.04 6.74
N MET A 754 -26.02 -23.74 5.60
CA MET A 754 -25.86 -23.15 4.26
C MET A 754 -26.84 -21.99 3.99
N GLY A 755 -28.10 -22.12 4.43
CA GLY A 755 -29.08 -21.02 4.34
C GLY A 755 -28.65 -19.77 5.11
N LEU A 756 -28.07 -19.96 6.30
CA LEU A 756 -27.55 -18.87 7.14
C LEU A 756 -26.34 -18.20 6.48
N LEU A 757 -25.44 -18.97 5.85
CA LEU A 757 -24.30 -18.44 5.12
C LEU A 757 -24.74 -17.59 3.91
N GLN A 758 -25.77 -18.04 3.19
CA GLN A 758 -26.36 -17.31 2.07
C GLN A 758 -27.04 -16.01 2.54
N ASP A 759 -27.68 -16.03 3.71
CA ASP A 759 -28.24 -14.82 4.32
C ASP A 759 -27.14 -13.85 4.76
N MET A 760 -26.06 -14.35 5.36
CA MET A 760 -24.88 -13.55 5.70
C MET A 760 -24.22 -12.93 4.46
N GLU A 761 -24.11 -13.66 3.36
CA GLU A 761 -23.54 -13.14 2.10
C GLU A 761 -24.40 -11.99 1.54
N ARG A 762 -25.73 -12.13 1.59
CA ARG A 762 -26.65 -11.12 1.06
C ARG A 762 -26.77 -9.87 1.95
N GLU A 763 -26.79 -10.04 3.27
CA GLU A 763 -27.19 -8.98 4.21
C GLU A 763 -26.03 -8.43 5.05
N TRP A 764 -24.87 -9.10 5.10
CA TRP A 764 -23.74 -8.68 5.91
C TRP A 764 -22.51 -8.32 5.07
N PRO A 765 -22.21 -7.00 4.88
CA PRO A 765 -21.11 -6.55 4.03
C PRO A 765 -19.74 -7.13 4.38
N PHE A 766 -19.48 -7.40 5.67
CA PHE A 766 -18.24 -8.05 6.12
C PHE A 766 -18.09 -9.45 5.52
N PHE A 767 -19.14 -10.26 5.57
CA PHE A 767 -19.10 -11.64 5.09
C PHE A 767 -19.04 -11.68 3.55
N SER A 768 -19.87 -10.90 2.85
CA SER A 768 -19.81 -10.78 1.39
C SER A 768 -18.42 -10.35 0.90
N THR A 769 -17.80 -9.37 1.56
CA THR A 769 -16.44 -8.92 1.23
C THR A 769 -15.41 -10.03 1.47
N ARG A 770 -15.57 -10.84 2.53
CA ARG A 770 -14.68 -11.96 2.82
C ARG A 770 -14.78 -13.07 1.78
N ILE A 771 -16.00 -13.43 1.36
CA ILE A 771 -16.23 -14.42 0.31
C ILE A 771 -15.71 -13.93 -1.04
N SER A 772 -16.00 -12.66 -1.39
CA SER A 772 -15.47 -12.04 -2.62
C SER A 772 -13.93 -12.08 -2.68
N MET A 773 -13.27 -11.93 -1.53
CA MET A 773 -11.82 -12.04 -1.42
C MET A 773 -11.33 -13.47 -1.70
N LEU A 774 -12.01 -14.48 -1.14
CA LEU A 774 -11.71 -15.89 -1.40
C LEU A 774 -11.92 -16.25 -2.89
N GLU A 775 -13.01 -15.80 -3.50
CA GLU A 775 -13.25 -16.01 -4.93
C GLU A 775 -12.12 -15.46 -5.81
N MET A 776 -11.62 -14.26 -5.49
CA MET A 776 -10.51 -13.64 -6.22
C MET A 776 -9.21 -14.44 -6.08
N VAL A 777 -8.93 -14.95 -4.87
CA VAL A 777 -7.76 -15.79 -4.60
C VAL A 777 -7.86 -17.11 -5.37
N TYR A 778 -9.01 -17.76 -5.31
CA TYR A 778 -9.27 -19.01 -6.03
C TYR A 778 -9.18 -18.83 -7.55
N ALA A 779 -9.67 -17.71 -8.10
CA ALA A 779 -9.58 -17.41 -9.53
C ALA A 779 -8.13 -17.19 -10.00
N LYS A 780 -7.22 -16.84 -9.08
CA LYS A 780 -5.80 -16.60 -9.34
C LYS A 780 -4.93 -17.84 -9.13
N ALA A 781 -5.38 -18.78 -8.28
CA ALA A 781 -4.72 -20.04 -8.04
C ALA A 781 -4.74 -20.90 -9.32
N GLU A 782 -3.67 -21.65 -9.56
CA GLU A 782 -3.58 -22.57 -10.70
C GLU A 782 -3.00 -23.91 -10.24
N PRO A 783 -3.86 -24.89 -9.87
CA PRO A 783 -3.42 -26.15 -9.27
C PRO A 783 -2.54 -26.98 -10.21
N ASN A 784 -2.67 -26.84 -11.53
CA ASN A 784 -1.84 -27.57 -12.48
C ASN A 784 -0.40 -27.04 -12.54
N LEU A 785 -0.22 -25.73 -12.35
CA LEU A 785 1.09 -25.10 -12.18
C LEU A 785 1.68 -25.48 -10.82
N ALA A 786 0.90 -25.42 -9.73
CA ALA A 786 1.39 -25.85 -8.42
C ALA A 786 1.87 -27.32 -8.44
N ARG A 787 1.12 -28.21 -9.10
CA ARG A 787 1.54 -29.60 -9.35
C ARG A 787 2.82 -29.69 -10.18
N TYR A 788 3.04 -28.78 -11.13
CA TYR A 788 4.26 -28.75 -11.92
C TYR A 788 5.50 -28.46 -11.06
N TYR A 789 5.41 -27.44 -10.21
CA TYR A 789 6.47 -27.10 -9.25
C TYR A 789 6.79 -28.31 -8.38
N GLU A 790 5.77 -29.00 -7.89
CA GLU A 790 5.93 -30.22 -7.11
C GLU A 790 6.68 -31.32 -7.90
N THR A 791 6.21 -31.66 -9.10
CA THR A 791 6.83 -32.72 -9.91
C THR A 791 8.30 -32.44 -10.22
N CYS A 792 8.67 -31.17 -10.45
CA CYS A 792 10.02 -30.80 -10.84
C CYS A 792 10.98 -30.56 -9.67
N LEU A 793 10.48 -30.04 -8.55
CA LEU A 793 11.33 -29.51 -7.46
C LEU A 793 11.21 -30.29 -6.16
N VAL A 794 10.11 -31.02 -5.94
CA VAL A 794 9.79 -31.63 -4.64
C VAL A 794 10.14 -33.12 -4.66
N PRO A 795 10.83 -33.63 -3.62
CA PRO A 795 11.04 -35.06 -3.41
C PRO A 795 9.72 -35.87 -3.42
N LYS A 796 9.73 -37.07 -4.04
CA LYS A 796 8.51 -37.87 -4.27
C LYS A 796 7.77 -38.28 -2.99
N ASP A 797 8.50 -38.47 -1.89
CA ASP A 797 7.98 -38.76 -0.56
C ASP A 797 7.04 -37.66 -0.03
N LEU A 798 7.26 -36.40 -0.42
CA LEU A 798 6.45 -35.25 0.00
C LEU A 798 5.26 -34.94 -0.94
N HIS A 799 5.08 -35.69 -2.03
CA HIS A 799 4.01 -35.41 -3.02
C HIS A 799 2.60 -35.61 -2.46
N HIS A 800 2.45 -36.48 -1.45
CA HIS A 800 1.17 -36.72 -0.77
C HIS A 800 0.59 -35.43 -0.16
N LEU A 801 1.46 -34.55 0.36
CA LEU A 801 1.04 -33.29 0.98
C LEU A 801 0.50 -32.32 -0.08
N GLY A 802 1.21 -32.16 -1.19
CA GLY A 802 0.76 -31.25 -2.24
C GLY A 802 -0.50 -31.75 -2.97
N GLU A 803 -0.71 -33.06 -3.09
CA GLU A 803 -2.00 -33.63 -3.51
C GLU A 803 -3.12 -33.24 -2.53
N THR A 804 -2.90 -33.45 -1.23
CA THR A 804 -3.85 -33.09 -0.17
C THR A 804 -4.20 -31.60 -0.21
N LEU A 805 -3.21 -30.72 -0.39
CA LEU A 805 -3.43 -29.27 -0.49
C LEU A 805 -4.26 -28.90 -1.73
N ARG A 806 -4.02 -29.53 -2.88
CA ARG A 806 -4.81 -29.28 -4.09
C ARG A 806 -6.26 -29.78 -3.96
N GLN A 807 -6.48 -30.91 -3.28
CA GLN A 807 -7.83 -31.40 -2.97
C GLN A 807 -8.59 -30.44 -2.05
N ARG A 808 -7.92 -29.87 -1.03
CA ARG A 808 -8.50 -28.84 -0.16
C ARG A 808 -8.85 -27.55 -0.90
N LEU A 809 -8.02 -27.14 -1.87
CA LEU A 809 -8.33 -26.01 -2.75
C LEU A 809 -9.61 -26.26 -3.56
N ASP A 810 -9.74 -27.44 -4.18
CA ASP A 810 -10.93 -27.83 -4.95
C ASP A 810 -12.20 -27.86 -4.09
N LEU A 811 -12.10 -28.40 -2.86
CA LEU A 811 -13.18 -28.34 -1.87
C LEU A 811 -13.60 -26.89 -1.60
N GLY A 812 -12.64 -26.00 -1.30
CA GLY A 812 -12.92 -24.60 -1.03
C GLY A 812 -13.61 -23.88 -2.20
N ILE A 813 -13.21 -24.18 -3.44
CA ILE A 813 -13.85 -23.65 -4.65
C ILE A 813 -15.31 -24.10 -4.74
N LYS A 814 -15.56 -25.41 -4.59
CA LYS A 814 -16.91 -25.99 -4.70
C LYS A 814 -17.88 -25.39 -3.69
N VAL A 815 -17.46 -25.31 -2.42
CA VAL A 815 -18.30 -24.78 -1.34
C VAL A 815 -18.59 -23.29 -1.53
N VAL A 816 -17.62 -22.50 -2.00
CA VAL A 816 -17.86 -21.08 -2.28
C VAL A 816 -18.84 -20.88 -3.44
N LEU A 817 -18.74 -21.69 -4.51
CA LEU A 817 -19.69 -21.63 -5.62
C LEU A 817 -21.12 -22.04 -5.19
N GLU A 818 -21.25 -23.03 -4.31
CA GLU A 818 -22.53 -23.42 -3.72
C GLU A 818 -23.12 -22.29 -2.85
N LEU A 819 -22.27 -21.65 -2.03
CA LEU A 819 -22.65 -20.53 -1.18
C LEU A 819 -23.11 -19.32 -2.00
N THR A 820 -22.40 -18.96 -3.07
CA THR A 820 -22.73 -17.80 -3.92
C THR A 820 -23.77 -18.12 -5.01
N LYS A 821 -24.20 -19.37 -5.14
CA LYS A 821 -25.11 -19.85 -6.21
C LYS A 821 -24.66 -19.41 -7.62
N SER A 822 -23.36 -19.49 -7.87
CA SER A 822 -22.75 -19.03 -9.11
C SER A 822 -22.11 -20.19 -9.87
N ASP A 823 -22.22 -20.17 -11.21
CA ASP A 823 -21.61 -21.18 -12.08
C ASP A 823 -20.09 -20.98 -12.28
N SER A 824 -19.56 -19.81 -11.88
CA SER A 824 -18.14 -19.48 -12.03
C SER A 824 -17.70 -18.48 -10.97
N LEU A 825 -16.43 -18.59 -10.55
CA LEU A 825 -15.81 -17.65 -9.62
C LEU A 825 -15.89 -16.22 -10.17
N MET A 826 -16.14 -15.27 -9.27
CA MET A 826 -16.19 -13.83 -9.56
C MET A 826 -17.27 -13.45 -10.59
N ALA A 827 -18.38 -14.20 -10.67
CA ALA A 827 -19.49 -13.90 -11.57
C ALA A 827 -20.04 -12.46 -11.40
N HIS A 828 -20.05 -11.96 -10.16
CA HIS A 828 -20.52 -10.61 -9.80
C HIS A 828 -19.47 -9.50 -10.03
N THR A 829 -18.24 -9.83 -10.44
CA THR A 829 -17.18 -8.84 -10.75
C THR A 829 -16.53 -9.15 -12.11
N PRO A 830 -17.28 -9.00 -13.22
CA PRO A 830 -16.85 -9.44 -14.56
C PRO A 830 -15.55 -8.78 -15.04
N TRP A 831 -15.34 -7.48 -14.75
CA TRP A 831 -14.11 -6.76 -15.06
C TRP A 831 -12.88 -7.39 -14.39
N ASN A 832 -12.95 -7.64 -13.07
CA ASN A 832 -11.84 -8.21 -12.33
C ASN A 832 -11.48 -9.61 -12.86
N ARG A 833 -12.50 -10.41 -13.20
CA ARG A 833 -12.34 -11.71 -13.84
C ARG A 833 -11.64 -11.60 -15.19
N GLU A 834 -12.03 -10.64 -16.04
CA GLU A 834 -11.38 -10.41 -17.34
C GLU A 834 -9.94 -9.92 -17.18
N SER A 835 -9.68 -9.01 -16.24
CA SER A 835 -8.33 -8.54 -15.88
C SER A 835 -7.41 -9.70 -15.45
N VAL A 836 -7.91 -10.65 -14.66
CA VAL A 836 -7.15 -11.86 -14.28
C VAL A 836 -6.89 -12.73 -15.51
N LYS A 837 -7.92 -12.98 -16.34
CA LYS A 837 -7.80 -13.78 -17.57
C LYS A 837 -6.80 -13.18 -18.57
N LEU A 838 -6.76 -11.86 -18.73
CA LEU A 838 -5.86 -11.14 -19.64
C LEU A 838 -4.39 -11.39 -19.32
N ARG A 839 -4.04 -11.49 -18.02
CA ARG A 839 -2.66 -11.62 -17.56
C ARG A 839 -2.13 -13.05 -17.63
N ASN A 840 -2.98 -14.04 -17.43
CA ASN A 840 -2.60 -15.46 -17.34
C ASN A 840 -1.71 -15.97 -18.50
N PRO A 841 -1.98 -15.69 -19.79
CA PRO A 841 -1.14 -16.13 -20.91
C PRO A 841 0.31 -15.62 -20.86
N TYR A 842 0.57 -14.55 -20.10
CA TYR A 842 1.91 -13.98 -19.93
C TYR A 842 2.59 -14.43 -18.64
N ILE A 843 1.80 -14.80 -17.62
CA ILE A 843 2.33 -15.29 -16.34
C ILE A 843 2.72 -16.78 -16.45
N ASP A 844 1.92 -17.59 -17.13
CA ASP A 844 2.14 -19.04 -17.17
C ASP A 844 3.51 -19.41 -17.77
N PRO A 845 3.95 -18.84 -18.91
CA PRO A 845 5.30 -19.08 -19.42
C PRO A 845 6.41 -18.71 -18.43
N LEU A 846 6.24 -17.62 -17.67
CA LEU A 846 7.17 -17.21 -16.63
C LEU A 846 7.22 -18.24 -15.49
N ASN A 847 6.08 -18.82 -15.10
CA ASN A 847 6.05 -19.86 -14.07
C ASN A 847 6.71 -21.16 -14.50
N PHE A 848 6.52 -21.59 -15.75
CA PHE A 848 7.19 -22.77 -16.30
C PHE A 848 8.70 -22.55 -16.37
N LEU A 849 9.14 -21.41 -16.91
CA LEU A 849 10.54 -21.03 -16.97
C LEU A 849 11.16 -20.93 -15.56
N GLN A 850 10.45 -20.31 -14.61
CA GLN A 850 10.90 -20.21 -13.22
C GLN A 850 11.15 -21.58 -12.58
N THR A 851 10.33 -22.57 -12.88
CA THR A 851 10.51 -23.94 -12.34
C THR A 851 11.80 -24.56 -12.86
N GLU A 852 12.07 -24.43 -14.16
CA GLU A 852 13.33 -24.89 -14.77
C GLU A 852 14.54 -24.16 -14.18
N LEU A 853 14.44 -22.83 -14.02
CA LEU A 853 15.50 -22.02 -13.43
C LEU A 853 15.79 -22.41 -11.98
N LEU A 854 14.75 -22.66 -11.16
CA LEU A 854 14.90 -23.16 -9.80
C LEU A 854 15.54 -24.56 -9.78
N ALA A 855 15.15 -25.44 -10.70
CA ALA A 855 15.73 -26.78 -10.80
C ALA A 855 17.22 -26.73 -11.17
N ARG A 856 17.62 -25.84 -12.10
CA ARG A 856 19.03 -25.57 -12.42
C ARG A 856 19.75 -25.02 -11.19
N THR A 857 19.20 -24.00 -10.55
CA THR A 857 19.81 -23.35 -9.39
C THR A 857 20.01 -24.27 -8.18
N ARG A 858 19.10 -25.19 -7.95
CA ARG A 858 19.18 -26.12 -6.81
C ARG A 858 20.09 -27.32 -7.03
N LYS A 859 20.44 -27.63 -8.29
CA LYS A 859 21.42 -28.67 -8.65
C LYS A 859 22.87 -28.19 -8.55
N GLU A 860 23.08 -26.90 -8.32
CA GLU A 860 24.42 -26.31 -8.21
C GLU A 860 25.17 -26.78 -6.98
N THR A 861 26.48 -26.87 -7.12
CA THR A 861 27.41 -27.14 -6.02
C THR A 861 28.41 -26.00 -5.91
N THR A 862 29.17 -25.94 -4.81
CA THR A 862 30.27 -24.96 -4.65
C THR A 862 31.32 -25.03 -5.77
N GLU A 863 31.39 -26.14 -6.50
CA GLU A 863 32.32 -26.34 -7.63
C GLU A 863 31.71 -25.97 -8.99
N THR A 864 30.37 -25.90 -9.08
CA THR A 864 29.61 -25.57 -10.29
C THR A 864 28.50 -24.56 -9.98
N PRO A 865 28.84 -23.27 -9.81
CA PRO A 865 27.86 -22.23 -9.52
C PRO A 865 26.98 -21.94 -10.74
N ALA A 866 25.80 -21.35 -10.50
CA ALA A 866 24.92 -20.85 -11.55
C ALA A 866 25.68 -19.97 -12.54
N SER A 867 25.31 -20.07 -13.81
CA SER A 867 25.53 -18.96 -14.72
C SER A 867 24.81 -17.70 -14.20
N GLU A 868 25.45 -16.53 -14.33
CA GLU A 868 24.84 -15.23 -14.03
C GLU A 868 23.50 -15.05 -14.79
N HIS A 869 23.40 -15.64 -15.99
CA HIS A 869 22.18 -15.64 -16.79
C HIS A 869 21.01 -16.38 -16.12
N VAL A 870 21.26 -17.52 -15.46
CA VAL A 870 20.23 -18.29 -14.75
C VAL A 870 19.69 -17.49 -13.57
N GLN A 871 20.59 -16.89 -12.77
CA GLN A 871 20.19 -16.05 -11.64
C GLN A 871 19.40 -14.82 -12.08
N LEU A 872 19.84 -14.16 -13.15
CA LEU A 872 19.17 -12.98 -13.70
C LEU A 872 17.80 -13.33 -14.28
N ALA A 873 17.68 -14.43 -15.01
CA ALA A 873 16.40 -14.90 -15.53
C ALA A 873 15.45 -15.30 -14.38
N LEU A 874 15.96 -15.90 -13.30
CA LEU A 874 15.16 -16.24 -12.12
C LEU A 874 14.61 -14.97 -11.45
N MET A 875 15.42 -13.92 -11.34
CA MET A 875 14.96 -12.62 -10.85
C MET A 875 13.87 -12.01 -11.73
N LEU A 876 14.03 -12.08 -13.06
CA LEU A 876 13.03 -11.56 -14.02
C LEU A 876 11.71 -12.31 -13.88
N THR A 877 11.75 -13.64 -13.76
CA THR A 877 10.53 -14.44 -13.59
C THR A 877 9.83 -14.16 -12.26
N ILE A 878 10.58 -14.07 -11.15
CA ILE A 878 10.01 -13.74 -9.84
C ILE A 878 9.26 -12.40 -9.87
N ALA A 879 9.87 -11.39 -10.50
CA ALA A 879 9.29 -10.07 -10.62
C ALA A 879 8.10 -10.02 -11.58
N GLY A 880 8.20 -10.70 -12.73
CA GLY A 880 7.11 -10.77 -13.70
C GLY A 880 5.89 -11.47 -13.12
N VAL A 881 6.07 -12.61 -12.44
CA VAL A 881 4.98 -13.31 -11.74
C VAL A 881 4.37 -12.41 -10.68
N ALA A 882 5.18 -11.69 -9.89
CA ALA A 882 4.68 -10.74 -8.89
C ALA A 882 3.81 -9.63 -9.49
N ALA A 883 4.30 -8.98 -10.55
CA ALA A 883 3.60 -7.91 -11.25
C ALA A 883 2.29 -8.41 -11.89
N GLY A 884 2.28 -9.65 -12.35
CA GLY A 884 1.10 -10.31 -12.90
C GLY A 884 0.08 -10.67 -11.84
N MET A 885 0.51 -11.20 -10.70
CA MET A 885 -0.39 -11.64 -9.62
C MET A 885 -1.01 -10.48 -8.84
N ARG A 886 -0.29 -9.35 -8.70
CA ARG A 886 -0.70 -8.21 -7.86
C ARG A 886 -1.04 -8.66 -6.42
N ASN A 887 -2.17 -8.21 -5.88
CA ASN A 887 -2.70 -8.56 -4.57
C ASN A 887 -3.15 -10.03 -4.49
N THR A 888 -2.64 -10.82 -3.54
CA THR A 888 -2.90 -12.28 -3.50
C THR A 888 -3.32 -12.85 -2.15
N GLY A 889 -2.97 -12.23 -1.02
CA GLY A 889 -3.13 -12.90 0.27
C GLY A 889 -2.72 -12.02 1.41
#